data_AF-A0A9P6X8E5-F1
#
_entry.id   AF-A0A9P6X8E5-F1
#
_cell.length_a   1.000
_cell.length_b   1.000
_cell.length_c   1.000
_cell.angle_alpha   90.00
_cell.angle_beta   90.00
_cell.angle_gamma   90.00
#
_symmetry.space_group_name_H-M   'P 1'
#
loop_
_entity.id
_entity.type
_entity.pdbx_description
1 polymer ?
#
loop_
_entity_poly.entity_id
_entity_poly.type
_entity_poly.pdbx_seq_one_letter_code
_entity_poly.pdbx_strand_id
1 'polypeptide(L)'
;MGVWDIRQLVFRNSKRFLESKVHQSIPSKQLPHDFSIKEIIARTKDGGAIVKFSFKSAESTKTEVAEDIVHQIENHIQRLNIRAPFNFQQVRAFLVKGEPFLEDMLARYPTQRLRIEFQGDPVCFESLYRRLRPYGKIFDIALYPNPNMGKDPSRYAIVQFTRMRSATSARNCLHGHLVDNNTRLNVLYERQMHTNVVKDWLVNHPRISIPVATAIFAGITYAVFEPIRAFFIASKVTRRFNPQEYTLYRWLRNETWARLVSDSHEHHSPSVWVDDFGQVEKLKSWLNESPETFVLITGHKGSGKSALVKSAIEDKKHKIYIDCAKIANARNQSDLTKSLAKEVGYFPVFTWMVSMTGSIDTIVAATTGQKTNFSASPDSQIKDILETVAIALRDIQRNTVQEKEGWVEKMERWLSDKKLKKEEGERMKGDGKKGEEGEGLVQRDIPVIVIDNYMCREKNTLLWEELAEWAALLIENDIAHVVFVSSNASVMKTLGKALSGKTYANIALSDSPPEKAMEFVVKQLGKQVEQDPQLVDIVSALGGRFTELEAFVQKMKMNMDAQSAFEEIVTRTLIEIRKYGFDNTFEWTPIQFWTVVKQLNEKPSINYGELKWGDVFSGNDVPLKAMERAELITITYKNGRPNSIKPGKPIHYTVFNRLLSDTVFASSMEIEVNMFLKKQEEEKMAKLEDTIERLSNISQPNRPPREIEARIRYLLTKLTSLQKSIEQHDLAIKNAKEIVARDWTEFIR
;
A
#
# COMPACT_ATOMS: atom_id res chain seq x y z
N MET A 1 -4.26 -40.39 15.70
CA MET A 1 -3.00 -39.73 16.09
C MET A 1 -2.64 -40.10 17.53
N GLY A 2 -1.80 -41.13 17.73
CA GLY A 2 -1.31 -41.53 19.06
C GLY A 2 0.20 -41.32 19.27
N VAL A 3 0.88 -40.67 18.32
CA VAL A 3 2.36 -40.64 18.21
C VAL A 3 3.00 -39.45 18.94
N TRP A 4 2.23 -38.42 19.31
CA TRP A 4 2.73 -37.18 19.93
C TRP A 4 2.24 -36.98 21.37
N ASP A 5 2.15 -38.03 22.18
CA ASP A 5 1.83 -37.89 23.60
C ASP A 5 3.10 -37.62 24.43
N ILE A 6 3.37 -36.34 24.66
CA ILE A 6 4.55 -35.82 25.37
C ILE A 6 4.62 -36.34 26.82
N ARG A 7 3.52 -36.86 27.38
CA ARG A 7 3.47 -37.36 28.76
C ARG A 7 4.48 -38.48 29.01
N GLN A 8 4.72 -39.37 28.04
CA GLN A 8 5.74 -40.42 28.22
C GLN A 8 7.17 -39.85 28.28
N LEU A 9 7.47 -38.81 27.50
CA LEU A 9 8.77 -38.12 27.54
C LEU A 9 9.01 -37.44 28.89
N VAL A 10 7.96 -36.85 29.50
CA VAL A 10 8.04 -36.17 30.80
C VAL A 10 8.25 -37.16 31.97
N PHE A 11 7.62 -38.34 31.94
CA PHE A 11 7.63 -39.28 33.08
C PHE A 11 8.63 -40.45 32.96
N ARG A 12 9.35 -40.59 31.84
CA ARG A 12 10.32 -41.68 31.59
C ARG A 12 11.41 -41.81 32.65
N ASN A 13 11.85 -40.68 33.24
CA ASN A 13 12.91 -40.65 34.26
C ASN A 13 12.41 -40.52 35.71
N SER A 14 11.10 -40.69 35.96
CA SER A 14 10.49 -40.43 37.28
C SER A 14 10.62 -41.57 38.31
N LYS A 15 11.11 -42.76 37.92
CA LYS A 15 11.19 -43.96 38.80
C LYS A 15 12.00 -43.71 40.08
N ARG A 16 13.24 -43.24 39.97
CA ARG A 16 14.12 -42.95 41.13
C ARG A 16 13.52 -41.89 42.06
N PHE A 17 12.80 -40.93 41.49
CA PHE A 17 12.16 -39.88 42.26
C PHE A 17 10.97 -40.41 43.07
N LEU A 18 10.15 -41.28 42.48
CA LEU A 18 9.03 -41.93 43.16
C LEU A 18 9.53 -42.81 44.32
N GLU A 19 10.59 -43.59 44.10
CA GLU A 19 11.22 -44.40 45.16
C GLU A 19 11.76 -43.55 46.31
N SER A 20 12.46 -42.45 46.01
CA SER A 20 12.93 -41.48 47.02
C SER A 20 11.78 -40.89 47.83
N LYS A 21 10.66 -40.53 47.18
CA LYS A 21 9.48 -40.00 47.86
C LYS A 21 8.78 -41.02 48.74
N VAL A 22 8.78 -42.30 48.35
CA VAL A 22 8.25 -43.37 49.21
C VAL A 22 9.07 -43.49 50.49
N HIS A 23 10.39 -43.48 50.40
CA HIS A 23 11.26 -43.48 51.59
C HIS A 23 11.08 -42.24 52.47
N GLN A 24 10.79 -41.08 51.88
CA GLN A 24 10.44 -39.87 52.64
C GLN A 24 9.07 -39.96 53.32
N SER A 25 8.12 -40.70 52.72
CA SER A 25 6.72 -40.76 53.16
C SER A 25 6.46 -41.82 54.23
N ILE A 26 7.32 -42.84 54.35
CA ILE A 26 7.15 -43.95 55.29
C ILE A 26 8.22 -43.85 56.38
N PRO A 27 7.86 -43.54 57.64
CA PRO A 27 8.79 -43.46 58.75
C PRO A 27 9.13 -44.87 59.28
N SER A 28 9.92 -45.63 58.51
CA SER A 28 10.18 -47.06 58.76
C SER A 28 10.73 -47.39 60.16
N LYS A 29 11.41 -46.44 60.82
CA LYS A 29 11.96 -46.61 62.18
C LYS A 29 10.95 -46.31 63.31
N GLN A 30 9.82 -45.68 63.02
CA GLN A 30 8.84 -45.21 64.01
C GLN A 30 7.53 -46.02 63.97
N LEU A 31 7.40 -46.97 63.04
CA LEU A 31 6.20 -47.78 62.87
C LEU A 31 6.25 -49.03 63.78
N PRO A 32 5.11 -49.41 64.39
CA PRO A 32 5.02 -50.56 65.29
C PRO A 32 5.13 -51.91 64.53
N HIS A 33 5.23 -53.01 65.29
CA HIS A 33 5.17 -54.40 64.79
C HIS A 33 6.32 -54.85 63.85
N ASP A 34 7.55 -54.38 64.06
CA ASP A 34 8.73 -54.72 63.24
C ASP A 34 8.48 -54.48 61.74
N PHE A 35 7.94 -53.31 61.43
CA PHE A 35 7.62 -52.89 60.07
C PHE A 35 8.88 -52.87 59.18
N SER A 36 8.79 -53.52 58.02
CA SER A 36 9.86 -53.58 57.03
C SER A 36 9.31 -53.46 55.61
N ILE A 37 9.93 -52.62 54.78
CA ILE A 37 9.58 -52.50 53.37
C ILE A 37 10.23 -53.66 52.60
N LYS A 38 9.43 -54.50 51.94
CA LYS A 38 9.91 -55.61 51.11
C LYS A 38 10.22 -55.16 49.68
N GLU A 39 9.30 -54.42 49.07
CA GLU A 39 9.40 -54.05 47.66
C GLU A 39 8.68 -52.72 47.40
N ILE A 40 9.27 -51.87 46.56
CA ILE A 40 8.66 -50.63 46.07
C ILE A 40 8.49 -50.76 44.56
N ILE A 41 7.25 -50.76 44.10
CA ILE A 41 6.88 -50.86 42.69
C ILE A 41 6.44 -49.47 42.20
N ALA A 42 7.33 -48.76 41.51
CA ALA A 42 7.01 -47.44 40.96
C ALA A 42 6.02 -47.53 39.77
N ARG A 43 4.91 -46.79 39.84
CA ARG A 43 3.88 -46.70 38.80
C ARG A 43 4.00 -45.35 38.09
N THR A 44 4.97 -45.24 37.17
CA THR A 44 5.21 -44.02 36.37
C THR A 44 3.98 -43.62 35.54
N LYS A 45 3.25 -44.61 35.02
CA LYS A 45 2.00 -44.43 34.26
C LYS A 45 0.89 -43.80 35.09
N ASP A 46 0.69 -44.25 36.33
CA ASP A 46 -0.42 -43.81 37.20
C ASP A 46 -0.04 -42.66 38.16
N GLY A 47 1.24 -42.30 38.24
CA GLY A 47 1.76 -41.19 39.04
C GLY A 47 1.93 -41.50 40.53
N GLY A 48 2.39 -42.70 40.89
CA GLY A 48 2.59 -43.12 42.30
C GLY A 48 3.46 -44.37 42.46
N ALA A 49 3.39 -45.04 43.61
CA ALA A 49 4.09 -46.30 43.87
C ALA A 49 3.24 -47.24 44.73
N ILE A 50 3.40 -48.54 44.53
CA ILE A 50 2.82 -49.59 45.36
C ILE A 50 3.93 -50.13 46.26
N VAL A 51 3.67 -50.23 47.56
CA VAL A 51 4.66 -50.64 48.54
C VAL A 51 4.22 -51.95 49.19
N LYS A 52 5.03 -53.00 49.04
CA LYS A 52 4.87 -54.24 49.78
C LYS A 52 5.67 -54.14 51.07
N PHE A 53 5.04 -54.44 52.18
CA PHE A 53 5.66 -54.38 53.50
C PHE A 53 5.36 -55.65 54.31
N SER A 54 6.18 -55.91 55.33
CA SER A 54 5.99 -56.95 56.34
C SER A 54 5.90 -56.35 57.73
N PHE A 55 5.11 -56.99 58.57
CA PHE A 55 4.91 -56.67 59.99
C PHE A 55 4.55 -57.95 60.76
N LYS A 56 4.76 -57.98 62.07
CA LYS A 56 4.40 -59.10 62.95
C LYS A 56 2.97 -58.95 63.47
N SER A 57 2.11 -59.92 63.20
CA SER A 57 0.72 -59.95 63.65
C SER A 57 0.19 -61.39 63.70
N ALA A 58 -0.84 -61.64 64.53
CA ALA A 58 -1.61 -62.88 64.51
C ALA A 58 -2.59 -62.88 63.32
N GLU A 59 -2.78 -64.02 62.66
CA GLU A 59 -3.51 -64.10 61.37
C GLU A 59 -4.96 -63.55 61.44
N SER A 60 -5.62 -63.62 62.61
CA SER A 60 -6.97 -63.05 62.83
C SER A 60 -7.02 -61.51 62.92
N THR A 61 -5.90 -60.84 63.22
CA THR A 61 -5.82 -59.36 63.42
C THR A 61 -5.03 -58.66 62.33
N LYS A 62 -4.61 -59.40 61.30
CA LYS A 62 -3.70 -58.95 60.26
C LYS A 62 -4.21 -57.75 59.47
N THR A 63 -5.50 -57.70 59.17
CA THR A 63 -6.13 -56.60 58.43
C THR A 63 -6.23 -55.33 59.27
N GLU A 64 -6.60 -55.45 60.53
CA GLU A 64 -6.74 -54.33 61.47
C GLU A 64 -5.38 -53.68 61.75
N VAL A 65 -4.36 -54.49 61.99
CA VAL A 65 -2.98 -54.01 62.19
C VAL A 65 -2.43 -53.35 60.93
N ALA A 66 -2.75 -53.89 59.74
CA ALA A 66 -2.36 -53.26 58.47
C ALA A 66 -3.05 -51.90 58.25
N GLU A 67 -4.32 -51.78 58.61
CA GLU A 67 -5.07 -50.51 58.54
C GLU A 67 -4.49 -49.46 59.51
N ASP A 68 -4.12 -49.85 60.75
CA ASP A 68 -3.49 -48.94 61.70
C ASP A 68 -2.11 -48.45 61.21
N ILE A 69 -1.27 -49.34 60.67
CA ILE A 69 0.02 -48.96 60.09
C ILE A 69 -0.17 -47.94 58.96
N VAL A 70 -1.12 -48.16 58.04
CA VAL A 70 -1.39 -47.23 56.93
C VAL A 70 -1.94 -45.90 57.45
N HIS A 71 -2.79 -45.91 58.47
CA HIS A 71 -3.32 -44.71 59.10
C HIS A 71 -2.21 -43.88 59.77
N GLN A 72 -1.24 -44.52 60.43
CA GLN A 72 -0.06 -43.83 60.98
C GLN A 72 0.82 -43.21 59.88
N ILE A 73 1.01 -43.92 58.75
CA ILE A 73 1.71 -43.38 57.57
C ILE A 73 0.96 -42.17 57.00
N GLU A 74 -0.37 -42.25 56.87
CA GLU A 74 -1.18 -41.13 56.37
C GLU A 74 -1.07 -39.91 57.30
N ASN A 75 -1.15 -40.10 58.62
CA ASN A 75 -0.95 -39.04 59.60
C ASN A 75 0.44 -38.41 59.52
N HIS A 76 1.47 -39.22 59.28
CA HIS A 76 2.84 -38.72 59.09
C HIS A 76 2.96 -37.85 57.83
N ILE A 77 2.41 -38.32 56.70
CA ILE A 77 2.38 -37.58 55.43
C ILE A 77 1.60 -36.27 55.59
N GLN A 78 0.51 -36.28 56.36
CA GLN A 78 -0.29 -35.11 56.62
C GLN A 78 0.45 -34.06 57.45
N ARG A 79 1.10 -34.48 58.55
CA ARG A 79 1.88 -33.60 59.43
C ARG A 79 3.06 -32.94 58.70
N LEU A 80 3.81 -33.69 57.89
CA LEU A 80 4.97 -33.16 57.16
C LEU A 80 4.61 -32.46 55.83
N ASN A 81 3.32 -32.42 55.48
CA ASN A 81 2.82 -31.82 54.23
C ASN A 81 3.61 -32.29 53.00
N ILE A 82 3.85 -33.60 52.88
CA ILE A 82 4.67 -34.14 51.80
C ILE A 82 3.90 -33.97 50.48
N ARG A 83 4.45 -33.15 49.58
CA ARG A 83 3.87 -32.84 48.28
C ARG A 83 4.54 -33.61 47.15
N ALA A 84 3.73 -33.98 46.17
CA ALA A 84 4.18 -34.53 44.90
C ALA A 84 4.83 -33.43 44.04
N PRO A 85 5.92 -33.72 43.32
CA PRO A 85 6.80 -32.73 42.69
C PRO A 85 6.19 -32.03 41.46
N PHE A 86 5.32 -32.71 40.70
CA PHE A 86 4.84 -32.22 39.41
C PHE A 86 3.51 -31.48 39.47
N ASN A 87 2.75 -31.66 40.56
CA ASN A 87 1.46 -31.00 40.75
C ASN A 87 1.37 -30.26 42.09
N PHE A 88 2.43 -30.31 42.92
CA PHE A 88 2.50 -29.73 44.27
C PHE A 88 1.34 -30.14 45.20
N GLN A 89 0.65 -31.23 44.88
CA GLN A 89 -0.45 -31.73 45.69
C GLN A 89 0.06 -32.67 46.76
N GLN A 90 -0.60 -32.68 47.92
CA GLN A 90 -0.28 -33.57 49.01
C GLN A 90 -0.40 -35.05 48.60
N VAL A 91 0.61 -35.83 48.97
CA VAL A 91 0.66 -37.29 48.79
C VAL A 91 -0.39 -37.93 49.71
N ARG A 92 -0.98 -39.06 49.29
CA ARG A 92 -1.94 -39.82 50.10
C ARG A 92 -1.54 -41.29 50.08
N ALA A 93 -1.71 -41.96 51.22
CA ALA A 93 -1.48 -43.38 51.36
C ALA A 93 -2.83 -44.10 51.52
N PHE A 94 -2.98 -45.26 50.89
CA PHE A 94 -4.18 -46.08 51.01
C PHE A 94 -3.78 -47.54 51.11
N LEU A 95 -4.49 -48.31 51.94
CA LEU A 95 -4.34 -49.75 51.98
C LEU A 95 -4.89 -50.35 50.68
N VAL A 96 -4.07 -51.18 50.02
CA VAL A 96 -4.48 -51.94 48.84
C VAL A 96 -5.32 -53.11 49.32
N LYS A 97 -6.62 -53.11 48.99
CA LYS A 97 -7.57 -54.12 49.47
C LYS A 97 -7.68 -55.32 48.54
N GLY A 98 -7.46 -55.11 47.24
CA GLY A 98 -7.48 -56.17 46.23
C GLY A 98 -6.09 -56.59 45.74
N GLU A 99 -6.06 -57.27 44.61
CA GLU A 99 -4.84 -57.65 43.90
C GLU A 99 -4.53 -56.60 42.82
N PRO A 100 -3.51 -55.74 43.00
CA PRO A 100 -3.24 -54.67 42.06
C PRO A 100 -2.80 -55.22 40.71
N PHE A 101 -3.55 -54.91 39.66
CA PHE A 101 -3.19 -55.28 38.30
C PHE A 101 -2.18 -54.28 37.71
N LEU A 102 -0.93 -54.73 37.59
CA LEU A 102 0.18 -53.94 37.04
C LEU A 102 0.12 -53.85 35.51
N GLU A 103 -0.92 -53.20 34.98
CA GLU A 103 -1.11 -53.04 33.54
C GLU A 103 -0.03 -52.13 32.93
N ASP A 104 0.66 -52.61 31.89
CA ASP A 104 1.67 -51.86 31.12
C ASP A 104 1.29 -51.64 29.63
N MET A 105 -0.02 -51.71 29.32
CA MET A 105 -0.50 -51.46 27.96
C MET A 105 -0.33 -49.97 27.59
N LEU A 106 0.42 -49.70 26.51
CA LEU A 106 0.69 -48.34 26.00
C LEU A 106 -0.56 -47.59 25.54
N ALA A 107 -1.60 -48.32 25.12
CA ALA A 107 -2.79 -47.76 24.49
C ALA A 107 -3.88 -47.27 25.48
N ARG A 108 -3.71 -47.48 26.79
CA ARG A 108 -4.71 -47.16 27.83
C ARG A 108 -4.11 -46.25 28.90
N TYR A 109 -4.25 -44.94 28.73
CA TYR A 109 -3.77 -43.93 29.69
C TYR A 109 -4.74 -43.76 30.87
N PRO A 110 -4.26 -43.28 32.03
CA PRO A 110 -5.12 -42.90 33.13
C PRO A 110 -6.14 -41.85 32.70
N THR A 111 -7.39 -42.05 33.09
CA THR A 111 -8.50 -41.12 32.86
C THR A 111 -9.27 -40.92 34.16
N GLN A 112 -10.16 -39.92 34.17
CA GLN A 112 -11.05 -39.66 35.31
C GLN A 112 -12.18 -40.69 35.41
N ARG A 113 -12.44 -41.45 34.34
CA ARG A 113 -13.52 -42.44 34.23
C ARG A 113 -12.96 -43.85 34.34
N LEU A 114 -13.47 -44.62 35.30
CA LEU A 114 -13.16 -46.02 35.50
C LEU A 114 -14.34 -46.87 35.07
N ARG A 115 -14.05 -47.97 34.37
CA ARG A 115 -15.00 -49.04 34.11
C ARG A 115 -14.72 -50.17 35.10
N ILE A 116 -15.70 -50.49 35.94
CA ILE A 116 -15.64 -51.54 36.96
C ILE A 116 -16.53 -52.68 36.49
N GLU A 117 -15.92 -53.79 36.08
CA GLU A 117 -16.64 -54.99 35.67
C GLU A 117 -16.86 -55.92 36.87
N PHE A 118 -18.06 -56.47 37.00
CA PHE A 118 -18.42 -57.37 38.10
C PHE A 118 -18.22 -58.83 37.65
N GLN A 119 -17.32 -59.54 38.32
CA GLN A 119 -17.18 -60.98 38.19
C GLN A 119 -17.89 -61.65 39.37
N GLY A 120 -19.21 -61.84 39.25
CA GLY A 120 -20.09 -62.33 40.30
C GLY A 120 -21.44 -61.63 40.26
N ASP A 121 -22.12 -61.59 41.41
CA ASP A 121 -23.41 -60.91 41.56
C ASP A 121 -23.27 -59.39 41.37
N PRO A 122 -24.31 -58.70 40.85
CA PRO A 122 -24.27 -57.27 40.64
C PRO A 122 -24.13 -56.51 41.96
N VAL A 123 -23.11 -55.65 42.06
CA VAL A 123 -22.91 -54.82 43.25
C VAL A 123 -23.83 -53.60 43.20
N CYS A 124 -24.55 -53.34 44.30
CA CYS A 124 -25.45 -52.20 44.37
C CYS A 124 -24.71 -50.86 44.33
N PHE A 125 -25.41 -49.82 43.86
CA PHE A 125 -24.88 -48.45 43.78
C PHE A 125 -24.27 -47.98 45.12
N GLU A 126 -24.94 -48.25 46.23
CA GLU A 126 -24.52 -47.76 47.54
C GLU A 126 -23.23 -48.45 48.03
N SER A 127 -23.10 -49.76 47.82
CA SER A 127 -21.89 -50.52 48.16
C SER A 127 -20.68 -50.02 47.35
N LEU A 128 -20.87 -49.77 46.05
CA LEU A 128 -19.83 -49.16 45.21
C LEU A 128 -19.47 -47.76 45.67
N TYR A 129 -20.45 -46.91 45.96
CA TYR A 129 -20.22 -45.55 46.45
C TYR A 129 -19.39 -45.56 47.74
N ARG A 130 -19.78 -46.36 48.75
CA ARG A 130 -19.05 -46.46 50.03
C ARG A 130 -17.60 -46.93 49.84
N ARG A 131 -17.36 -47.88 48.93
CA ARG A 131 -16.01 -48.43 48.66
C ARG A 131 -15.13 -47.45 47.88
N LEU A 132 -15.70 -46.64 46.98
CA LEU A 132 -14.96 -45.72 46.10
C LEU A 132 -14.74 -44.33 46.72
N ARG A 133 -15.62 -43.91 47.64
CA ARG A 133 -15.59 -42.58 48.25
C ARG A 133 -14.29 -42.21 48.98
N PRO A 134 -13.60 -43.13 49.70
CA PRO A 134 -12.35 -42.82 50.39
C PRO A 134 -11.23 -42.29 49.47
N TYR A 135 -11.21 -42.72 48.19
CA TYR A 135 -10.17 -42.34 47.24
C TYR A 135 -10.36 -40.93 46.65
N GLY A 136 -11.57 -40.37 46.68
CA GLY A 136 -11.85 -39.01 46.23
C GLY A 136 -13.33 -38.64 46.07
N LYS A 137 -13.57 -37.41 45.61
CA LYS A 137 -14.92 -36.96 45.24
C LYS A 137 -15.33 -37.59 43.91
N ILE A 138 -16.43 -38.33 43.95
CA ILE A 138 -17.05 -38.98 42.79
C ILE A 138 -17.99 -37.96 42.15
N PHE A 139 -17.89 -37.83 40.83
CA PHE A 139 -18.76 -36.97 40.01
C PHE A 139 -20.03 -37.72 39.62
N ASP A 140 -19.89 -38.98 39.19
CA ASP A 140 -21.02 -39.81 38.74
C ASP A 140 -20.70 -41.32 38.87
N ILE A 141 -21.73 -42.14 39.07
CA ILE A 141 -21.69 -43.61 39.03
C ILE A 141 -22.90 -44.09 38.23
N ALA A 142 -22.64 -44.70 37.09
CA ALA A 142 -23.67 -45.25 36.21
C ALA A 142 -23.52 -46.78 36.09
N LEU A 143 -24.59 -47.53 36.34
CA LEU A 143 -24.64 -48.99 36.20
C LEU A 143 -25.14 -49.37 34.80
N TYR A 144 -24.49 -50.35 34.18
CA TYR A 144 -24.79 -50.82 32.83
C TYR A 144 -24.95 -52.35 32.77
N PRO A 145 -26.03 -52.87 32.15
CA PRO A 145 -27.24 -52.15 31.74
C PRO A 145 -27.94 -51.48 32.93
N ASN A 146 -28.68 -50.40 32.67
CA ASN A 146 -29.33 -49.62 33.73
C ASN A 146 -30.40 -50.48 34.42
N PRO A 147 -30.30 -50.72 35.74
CA PRO A 147 -31.23 -51.58 36.47
C PRO A 147 -32.68 -51.06 36.44
N ASN A 148 -32.90 -49.78 36.11
CA ASN A 148 -34.23 -49.17 36.01
C ASN A 148 -34.91 -49.38 34.65
N MET A 149 -34.18 -49.84 33.62
CA MET A 149 -34.67 -49.94 32.23
C MET A 149 -34.75 -51.37 31.67
N GLY A 150 -34.19 -52.39 32.33
CA GLY A 150 -34.17 -53.76 31.83
C GLY A 150 -34.21 -54.83 32.93
N LYS A 151 -34.55 -56.07 32.55
CA LYS A 151 -34.58 -57.26 33.46
C LYS A 151 -33.20 -57.88 33.71
N ASP A 152 -32.18 -57.45 32.97
CA ASP A 152 -30.82 -58.00 33.08
C ASP A 152 -30.05 -57.35 34.24
N PRO A 153 -29.27 -58.12 35.02
CA PRO A 153 -28.42 -57.56 36.07
C PRO A 153 -27.31 -56.68 35.48
N SER A 154 -26.93 -55.63 36.22
CA SER A 154 -25.83 -54.75 35.82
C SER A 154 -24.51 -55.53 35.76
N ARG A 155 -23.82 -55.49 34.61
CA ARG A 155 -22.57 -56.22 34.37
C ARG A 155 -21.32 -55.40 34.68
N TYR A 156 -21.42 -54.08 34.56
CA TYR A 156 -20.33 -53.17 34.90
C TYR A 156 -20.87 -51.81 35.36
N ALA A 157 -20.07 -51.07 36.13
CA ALA A 157 -20.29 -49.67 36.43
C ALA A 157 -19.28 -48.80 35.70
N ILE A 158 -19.71 -47.61 35.28
CA ILE A 158 -18.81 -46.52 34.90
C ILE A 158 -18.82 -45.50 36.03
N VAL A 159 -17.65 -45.25 36.60
CA VAL A 159 -17.45 -44.31 37.71
C VAL A 159 -16.58 -43.17 37.24
N GLN A 160 -17.10 -41.95 37.32
CA GLN A 160 -16.32 -40.74 37.04
C GLN A 160 -15.88 -40.09 38.34
N PHE A 161 -14.58 -39.93 38.53
CA PHE A 161 -14.02 -39.12 39.61
C PHE A 161 -13.83 -37.67 39.15
N THR A 162 -13.93 -36.72 40.08
CA THR A 162 -13.61 -35.30 39.82
C THR A 162 -12.14 -35.07 39.45
N ARG A 163 -11.23 -35.96 39.86
CA ARG A 163 -9.78 -35.85 39.65
C ARG A 163 -9.19 -37.18 39.21
N MET A 164 -8.26 -37.13 38.26
CA MET A 164 -7.58 -38.33 37.71
C MET A 164 -6.80 -39.11 38.78
N ARG A 165 -6.15 -38.40 39.73
CA ARG A 165 -5.43 -39.02 40.85
C ARG A 165 -6.33 -39.87 41.77
N SER A 166 -7.61 -39.55 41.85
CA SER A 166 -8.56 -40.31 42.67
C SER A 166 -8.98 -41.58 41.95
N ALA A 167 -9.18 -41.50 40.63
CA ALA A 167 -9.42 -42.66 39.79
C ALA A 167 -8.21 -43.62 39.80
N THR A 168 -6.98 -43.10 39.70
CA THR A 168 -5.77 -43.93 39.74
C THR A 168 -5.58 -44.62 41.09
N SER A 169 -5.80 -43.91 42.22
CA SER A 169 -5.78 -44.52 43.56
C SER A 169 -6.86 -45.60 43.72
N ALA A 170 -8.10 -45.31 43.33
CA ALA A 170 -9.21 -46.27 43.41
C ALA A 170 -8.94 -47.53 42.58
N ARG A 171 -8.42 -47.36 41.35
CA ARG A 171 -8.04 -48.48 40.48
C ARG A 171 -6.98 -49.35 41.13
N ASN A 172 -5.89 -48.76 41.60
CA ASN A 172 -4.77 -49.53 42.14
C ASN A 172 -5.11 -50.21 43.47
N CYS A 173 -6.03 -49.66 44.27
CA CYS A 173 -6.39 -50.22 45.57
C CYS A 173 -7.56 -51.23 45.54
N LEU A 174 -8.50 -51.08 44.60
CA LEU A 174 -9.73 -51.89 44.55
C LEU A 174 -9.75 -52.94 43.43
N HIS A 175 -8.82 -52.91 42.48
CA HIS A 175 -8.75 -53.95 41.45
C HIS A 175 -8.58 -55.33 42.11
N GLY A 176 -9.37 -56.31 41.71
CA GLY A 176 -9.36 -57.67 42.25
C GLY A 176 -9.93 -57.80 43.67
N HIS A 177 -10.48 -56.74 44.27
CA HIS A 177 -11.07 -56.78 45.61
C HIS A 177 -12.40 -57.56 45.59
N LEU A 178 -12.60 -58.43 46.59
CA LEU A 178 -13.82 -59.19 46.79
C LEU A 178 -14.83 -58.37 47.60
N VAL A 179 -16.03 -58.25 47.05
CA VAL A 179 -17.11 -57.36 47.50
C VAL A 179 -18.38 -58.18 47.45
N ASP A 180 -19.20 -58.15 48.51
CA ASP A 180 -20.57 -58.70 48.60
C ASP A 180 -20.78 -60.07 47.93
N ASN A 181 -21.09 -61.13 48.68
CA ASN A 181 -21.28 -62.50 48.15
C ASN A 181 -20.13 -62.97 47.22
N ASN A 182 -18.87 -62.63 47.52
CA ASN A 182 -17.68 -63.01 46.73
C ASN A 182 -17.60 -62.46 45.29
N THR A 183 -18.19 -61.31 44.99
CA THR A 183 -18.04 -60.64 43.68
C THR A 183 -16.66 -59.98 43.56
N ARG A 184 -15.90 -60.31 42.50
CA ARG A 184 -14.59 -59.68 42.23
C ARG A 184 -14.75 -58.43 41.36
N LEU A 185 -14.14 -57.31 41.78
CA LEU A 185 -14.17 -56.04 41.04
C LEU A 185 -12.98 -55.92 40.07
N ASN A 186 -13.25 -55.86 38.77
CA ASN A 186 -12.24 -55.59 37.76
C ASN A 186 -12.26 -54.13 37.32
N VAL A 187 -11.29 -53.34 37.79
CA VAL A 187 -11.22 -51.90 37.53
C VAL A 187 -10.28 -51.57 36.36
N LEU A 188 -10.82 -50.96 35.31
CA LEU A 188 -10.14 -50.58 34.07
C LEU A 188 -10.31 -49.08 33.78
N TYR A 189 -9.38 -48.46 33.04
CA TYR A 189 -9.56 -47.09 32.54
C TYR A 189 -10.48 -47.07 31.32
N GLU A 190 -11.43 -46.13 31.30
CA GLU A 190 -12.28 -45.87 30.14
C GLU A 190 -11.70 -44.76 29.27
N ARG A 191 -11.67 -44.96 27.94
CA ARG A 191 -11.19 -43.94 26.98
C ARG A 191 -12.20 -42.80 26.87
N GLN A 192 -11.81 -41.59 27.22
CA GLN A 192 -12.55 -40.38 26.86
C GLN A 192 -12.25 -40.02 25.40
N MET A 193 -13.24 -40.12 24.52
CA MET A 193 -13.18 -39.48 23.21
C MET A 193 -13.48 -37.98 23.36
N HIS A 194 -12.47 -37.18 23.69
CA HIS A 194 -12.55 -35.74 23.43
C HIS A 194 -12.06 -35.50 22.01
N THR A 195 -12.98 -35.50 21.03
CA THR A 195 -12.71 -34.81 19.77
C THR A 195 -12.99 -33.32 19.97
N ASN A 196 -12.09 -32.48 19.46
CA ASN A 196 -12.26 -31.03 19.56
C ASN A 196 -13.47 -30.64 18.71
N VAL A 197 -14.60 -30.40 19.36
CA VAL A 197 -15.88 -30.03 18.72
C VAL A 197 -15.71 -28.86 17.73
N VAL A 198 -14.83 -27.89 18.04
CA VAL A 198 -14.50 -26.77 17.14
C VAL A 198 -13.79 -27.24 15.86
N LYS A 199 -12.87 -28.21 15.97
CA LYS A 199 -12.15 -28.75 14.82
C LYS A 199 -13.08 -29.61 13.95
N ASP A 200 -13.92 -30.43 14.58
CA ASP A 200 -14.91 -31.24 13.87
C ASP A 200 -15.96 -30.34 13.19
N TRP A 201 -16.40 -29.27 13.85
CA TRP A 201 -17.30 -28.28 13.26
C TRP A 201 -16.66 -27.52 12.08
N LEU A 202 -15.38 -27.11 12.20
CA LEU A 202 -14.64 -26.42 11.15
C LEU A 202 -14.51 -27.27 9.88
N VAL A 203 -14.22 -28.56 10.05
CA VAL A 203 -14.04 -29.53 8.95
C VAL A 203 -15.38 -29.96 8.34
N ASN A 204 -16.44 -30.04 9.14
CA ASN A 204 -17.75 -30.51 8.68
C ASN A 204 -18.65 -29.40 8.12
N HIS A 205 -18.35 -28.12 8.35
CA HIS A 205 -19.10 -26.98 7.81
C HIS A 205 -18.22 -25.95 7.07
N PRO A 206 -17.47 -26.36 6.02
CA PRO A 206 -16.59 -25.45 5.26
C PRO A 206 -17.32 -24.24 4.67
N ARG A 207 -18.62 -24.37 4.38
CA ARG A 207 -19.49 -23.30 3.87
C ARG A 207 -19.66 -22.12 4.82
N ILE A 208 -19.55 -22.35 6.13
CA ILE A 208 -19.70 -21.32 7.16
C ILE A 208 -18.34 -21.01 7.77
N SER A 209 -17.52 -22.03 8.02
CA SER A 209 -16.24 -21.85 8.69
C SER A 209 -15.21 -21.09 7.85
N ILE A 210 -15.17 -21.27 6.52
CA ILE A 210 -14.22 -20.55 5.66
C ILE A 210 -14.56 -19.05 5.59
N PRO A 211 -15.79 -18.61 5.26
CA PRO A 211 -16.11 -17.17 5.26
C PRO A 211 -15.94 -16.52 6.63
N VAL A 212 -16.33 -17.20 7.72
CA VAL A 212 -16.15 -16.68 9.09
C VAL A 212 -14.68 -16.58 9.46
N ALA A 213 -13.86 -17.59 9.14
CA ALA A 213 -12.42 -17.54 9.38
C ALA A 213 -11.75 -16.43 8.57
N THR A 214 -12.13 -16.25 7.30
CA THR A 214 -11.64 -15.13 6.48
C THR A 214 -12.05 -13.78 7.05
N ALA A 215 -13.32 -13.62 7.48
CA ALA A 215 -13.79 -12.37 8.07
C ALA A 215 -13.07 -12.04 9.38
N ILE A 216 -12.85 -13.04 10.26
CA ILE A 216 -12.07 -12.88 11.48
C ILE A 216 -10.62 -12.53 11.15
N PHE A 217 -10.01 -13.22 10.18
CA PHE A 217 -8.64 -12.95 9.77
C PHE A 217 -8.48 -11.56 9.15
N ALA A 218 -9.41 -11.14 8.30
CA ALA A 218 -9.46 -9.79 7.75
C ALA A 218 -9.63 -8.76 8.87
N GLY A 219 -10.58 -8.98 9.80
CA GLY A 219 -10.81 -8.10 10.94
C GLY A 219 -9.60 -7.95 11.86
N ILE A 220 -8.90 -9.04 12.18
CA ILE A 220 -7.64 -9.00 12.96
C ILE A 220 -6.56 -8.26 12.17
N THR A 221 -6.46 -8.48 10.86
CA THR A 221 -5.48 -7.80 10.02
C THR A 221 -5.72 -6.28 10.00
N TYR A 222 -6.95 -5.82 9.79
CA TYR A 222 -7.26 -4.39 9.84
C TYR A 222 -7.01 -3.82 11.25
N ALA A 223 -7.53 -4.45 12.31
CA ALA A 223 -7.38 -3.97 13.68
C ALA A 223 -5.91 -3.85 14.15
N VAL A 224 -5.02 -4.75 13.71
CA VAL A 224 -3.60 -4.72 14.08
C VAL A 224 -2.79 -3.80 13.16
N PHE A 225 -3.01 -3.87 11.85
CA PHE A 225 -2.14 -3.21 10.87
C PHE A 225 -2.56 -1.80 10.49
N GLU A 226 -3.84 -1.38 10.64
CA GLU A 226 -4.23 0.02 10.40
C GLU A 226 -3.52 1.01 11.33
N PRO A 227 -3.45 0.80 12.66
CA PRO A 227 -2.70 1.70 13.54
C PRO A 227 -1.22 1.79 13.16
N ILE A 228 -0.64 0.67 12.73
CA ILE A 228 0.75 0.61 12.25
C ILE A 228 0.91 1.44 10.97
N ARG A 229 0.00 1.29 10.00
CA ARG A 229 0.02 2.06 8.74
C ARG A 229 -0.15 3.55 9.00
N ALA A 230 -1.09 3.93 9.85
CA ALA A 230 -1.29 5.32 10.26
C ALA A 230 -0.03 5.89 10.93
N PHE A 231 0.65 5.10 11.78
CA PHE A 231 1.92 5.48 12.38
C PHE A 231 3.03 5.71 11.34
N PHE A 232 3.19 4.82 10.35
CA PHE A 232 4.21 4.98 9.30
C PHE A 232 3.93 6.19 8.40
N ILE A 233 2.65 6.45 8.06
CA ILE A 233 2.25 7.66 7.35
C ILE A 233 2.58 8.89 8.19
N ALA A 234 2.12 8.91 9.45
CA ALA A 234 2.35 10.05 10.34
C ALA A 234 3.85 10.33 10.54
N SER A 235 4.65 9.27 10.66
CA SER A 235 6.11 9.33 10.72
C SER A 235 6.73 9.95 9.47
N LYS A 236 6.21 9.61 8.27
CA LYS A 236 6.69 10.19 7.01
C LYS A 236 6.32 11.68 6.90
N VAL A 237 5.09 12.03 7.28
CA VAL A 237 4.58 13.42 7.26
C VAL A 237 5.37 14.32 8.21
N THR A 238 5.63 13.83 9.43
CA THR A 238 6.31 14.58 10.49
C THR A 238 7.84 14.52 10.40
N ARG A 239 8.40 13.73 9.46
CA ARG A 239 9.83 13.51 9.27
C ARG A 239 10.58 13.02 10.52
N ARG A 240 9.89 12.41 11.49
CA ARG A 240 10.41 12.00 12.81
C ARG A 240 11.64 11.07 12.78
N PHE A 241 11.92 10.42 11.65
CA PHE A 241 13.12 9.58 11.46
C PHE A 241 14.04 10.06 10.33
N ASN A 242 14.02 11.34 9.95
CA ASN A 242 15.00 11.86 9.00
C ASN A 242 16.37 11.99 9.70
N PRO A 243 17.40 11.19 9.35
CA PRO A 243 18.70 11.21 10.02
C PRO A 243 19.43 12.57 9.92
N GLN A 244 18.93 13.50 9.10
CA GLN A 244 19.45 14.86 8.96
C GLN A 244 19.08 15.81 10.13
N GLU A 245 18.17 15.43 11.04
CA GLU A 245 17.76 16.29 12.17
C GLU A 245 18.42 15.92 13.51
N TYR A 246 19.06 14.75 13.62
CA TYR A 246 19.83 14.40 14.83
C TYR A 246 21.18 15.11 14.84
N THR A 247 21.40 15.96 15.85
CA THR A 247 22.66 16.70 16.09
C THR A 247 23.89 15.79 16.09
N LEU A 248 23.76 14.58 16.62
CA LEU A 248 24.82 13.58 16.68
C LEU A 248 25.21 13.02 15.29
N TYR A 249 24.25 12.88 14.37
CA TYR A 249 24.50 12.38 13.02
C TYR A 249 25.10 13.46 12.10
N ARG A 250 24.71 14.73 12.29
CA ARG A 250 25.39 15.89 11.65
C ARG A 250 26.85 15.98 12.08
N TRP A 251 27.13 15.81 13.37
CA TRP A 251 28.50 15.77 13.89
C TRP A 251 29.30 14.60 13.29
N LEU A 252 28.75 13.38 13.28
CA LEU A 252 29.45 12.20 12.74
C LEU A 252 29.73 12.32 11.22
N ARG A 253 28.82 12.93 10.45
CA ARG A 253 29.03 13.16 9.02
C ARG A 253 30.08 14.25 8.75
N ASN A 254 30.03 15.35 9.51
CA ASN A 254 30.97 16.47 9.37
C ASN A 254 32.41 16.08 9.75
N GLU A 255 32.59 15.24 10.77
CA GLU A 255 33.93 14.94 11.29
C GLU A 255 34.62 13.76 10.58
N THR A 256 33.88 12.83 9.98
CA THR A 256 34.46 11.56 9.48
C THR A 256 34.18 11.26 8.01
N TRP A 257 33.01 11.59 7.48
CA TRP A 257 32.62 11.20 6.11
C TRP A 257 32.91 12.28 5.06
N ALA A 258 32.83 13.57 5.43
CA ALA A 258 33.13 14.69 4.53
C ALA A 258 34.62 14.82 4.13
N ARG A 259 35.54 14.19 4.87
CA ARG A 259 36.99 14.17 4.55
C ARG A 259 37.45 12.95 3.75
N LEU A 260 36.66 11.87 3.72
CA LEU A 260 37.01 10.59 3.08
C LEU A 260 36.36 10.41 1.71
N VAL A 261 35.24 11.09 1.45
CA VAL A 261 34.65 11.21 0.13
C VAL A 261 34.77 12.67 -0.27
N SER A 262 35.61 12.96 -1.26
CA SER A 262 35.53 14.22 -2.01
C SER A 262 34.20 14.17 -2.78
N ASP A 263 33.12 14.50 -2.09
CA ASP A 263 31.80 14.57 -2.67
C ASP A 263 31.74 15.86 -3.50
N SER A 264 32.13 15.75 -4.77
CA SER A 264 31.85 16.73 -5.82
C SER A 264 30.37 16.70 -6.23
N HIS A 265 29.48 16.53 -5.25
CA HIS A 265 28.06 16.78 -5.35
C HIS A 265 27.70 17.82 -4.30
N GLU A 266 28.05 19.07 -4.58
CA GLU A 266 27.24 20.17 -4.09
C GLU A 266 25.78 19.83 -4.44
N HIS A 267 24.96 19.62 -3.41
CA HIS A 267 23.53 19.75 -3.54
C HIS A 267 23.25 21.19 -3.96
N HIS A 268 23.33 21.48 -5.26
CA HIS A 268 22.71 22.66 -5.83
C HIS A 268 21.23 22.58 -5.47
N SER A 269 20.86 23.34 -4.44
CA SER A 269 19.47 23.55 -4.13
C SER A 269 18.81 24.18 -5.36
N PRO A 270 17.62 23.73 -5.77
CA PRO A 270 16.86 24.33 -6.87
C PRO A 270 16.34 25.75 -6.52
N SER A 271 16.87 26.36 -5.44
CA SER A 271 16.51 27.67 -4.89
C SER A 271 16.76 28.81 -5.88
N VAL A 272 17.62 28.60 -6.89
CA VAL A 272 18.12 29.70 -7.73
C VAL A 272 17.18 30.09 -8.88
N TRP A 273 16.27 29.22 -9.32
CA TRP A 273 15.29 29.57 -10.36
C TRP A 273 14.09 30.38 -9.83
N VAL A 274 14.03 30.56 -8.52
CA VAL A 274 12.87 31.09 -7.81
C VAL A 274 13.12 32.52 -7.33
N ASP A 275 13.55 33.39 -8.25
CA ASP A 275 13.42 34.85 -8.08
C ASP A 275 12.10 35.35 -8.70
N ASP A 276 11.14 34.46 -9.00
CA ASP A 276 9.72 34.82 -9.09
C ASP A 276 9.13 34.92 -7.67
N PHE A 277 9.79 35.73 -6.81
CA PHE A 277 9.44 35.96 -5.40
C PHE A 277 7.94 36.21 -5.24
N GLY A 278 7.32 36.97 -6.15
CA GLY A 278 5.89 37.25 -6.12
C GLY A 278 4.99 36.01 -6.21
N GLN A 279 5.33 35.00 -7.02
CA GLN A 279 4.52 33.78 -7.12
C GLN A 279 4.73 32.84 -5.93
N VAL A 280 5.96 32.75 -5.41
CA VAL A 280 6.25 31.95 -4.23
C VAL A 280 5.71 32.58 -2.96
N GLU A 281 5.80 33.90 -2.80
CA GLU A 281 5.17 34.62 -1.69
C GLU A 281 3.65 34.49 -1.76
N LYS A 282 3.05 34.59 -2.95
CA LYS A 282 1.62 34.35 -3.14
C LYS A 282 1.21 32.92 -2.78
N LEU A 283 2.03 31.93 -3.16
CA LEU A 283 1.79 30.55 -2.74
C LEU A 283 1.96 30.37 -1.23
N LYS A 284 3.00 30.99 -0.63
CA LYS A 284 3.22 30.98 0.82
C LYS A 284 2.07 31.66 1.57
N SER A 285 1.51 32.75 1.05
CA SER A 285 0.36 33.44 1.67
C SER A 285 -0.88 32.54 1.66
N TRP A 286 -1.21 31.91 0.54
CA TRP A 286 -2.33 30.96 0.48
C TRP A 286 -2.14 29.72 1.36
N LEU A 287 -0.90 29.25 1.53
CA LEU A 287 -0.57 28.14 2.43
C LEU A 287 -0.52 28.55 3.92
N ASN A 288 -0.63 29.84 4.23
CA ASN A 288 -0.70 30.36 5.60
C ASN A 288 -2.14 30.68 6.04
N GLU A 289 -3.07 30.79 5.09
CA GLU A 289 -4.51 30.95 5.33
C GLU A 289 -5.18 29.60 5.64
N SER A 290 -6.49 29.55 5.89
CA SER A 290 -7.24 28.31 5.99
C SER A 290 -7.40 27.62 4.62
N PRO A 291 -7.42 26.29 4.55
CA PRO A 291 -7.55 25.55 3.29
C PRO A 291 -9.00 25.63 2.77
N GLU A 292 -9.35 26.71 2.08
CA GLU A 292 -10.71 26.88 1.56
C GLU A 292 -10.92 26.24 0.17
N THR A 293 -9.86 26.12 -0.62
CA THR A 293 -9.88 25.68 -2.02
C THR A 293 -8.59 24.99 -2.47
N PHE A 294 -8.61 24.35 -3.64
CA PHE A 294 -7.41 23.81 -4.28
C PHE A 294 -6.47 24.91 -4.74
N VAL A 295 -5.17 24.68 -4.54
CA VAL A 295 -4.14 25.43 -5.23
C VAL A 295 -3.72 24.64 -6.46
N LEU A 296 -3.89 25.20 -7.65
CA LEU A 296 -3.48 24.61 -8.90
C LEU A 296 -2.28 25.37 -9.47
N ILE A 297 -1.24 24.63 -9.85
CA ILE A 297 -0.08 25.16 -10.56
C ILE A 297 -0.04 24.51 -11.93
N THR A 298 -0.27 25.34 -12.95
CA THR A 298 -0.31 24.95 -14.35
C THR A 298 0.89 25.50 -15.12
N GLY A 299 1.24 24.90 -16.25
CA GLY A 299 2.32 25.36 -17.13
C GLY A 299 2.88 24.23 -17.98
N HIS A 300 3.71 24.51 -18.97
CA HIS A 300 4.31 23.47 -19.84
C HIS A 300 5.26 22.55 -19.05
N LYS A 301 5.61 21.34 -19.54
CA LYS A 301 6.67 20.57 -18.85
C LYS A 301 8.01 21.31 -18.98
N GLY A 302 8.79 21.22 -17.91
CA GLY A 302 10.07 21.92 -17.81
C GLY A 302 10.00 23.40 -17.44
N SER A 303 8.82 23.93 -17.13
CA SER A 303 8.62 25.26 -16.54
C SER A 303 8.86 25.30 -15.02
N GLY A 304 9.64 24.37 -14.46
CA GLY A 304 10.03 24.31 -13.04
C GLY A 304 8.91 24.42 -11.98
N LYS A 305 7.66 24.09 -12.30
CA LYS A 305 6.51 24.08 -11.37
C LYS A 305 6.79 23.31 -10.07
N SER A 306 7.36 22.12 -10.20
CA SER A 306 7.72 21.28 -9.06
C SER A 306 8.81 21.91 -8.18
N ALA A 307 9.72 22.70 -8.77
CA ALA A 307 10.73 23.45 -8.03
C ALA A 307 10.10 24.64 -7.27
N LEU A 308 9.18 25.37 -7.90
CA LEU A 308 8.41 26.44 -7.26
C LEU A 308 7.67 25.94 -6.02
N VAL A 309 6.93 24.83 -6.13
CA VAL A 309 6.22 24.25 -4.97
C VAL A 309 7.19 23.83 -3.87
N LYS A 310 8.28 23.14 -4.23
CA LYS A 310 9.27 22.66 -3.26
C LYS A 310 9.88 23.82 -2.45
N SER A 311 10.15 24.95 -3.10
CA SER A 311 10.65 26.16 -2.43
C SER A 311 9.57 26.80 -1.53
N ALA A 312 8.32 26.87 -1.98
CA ALA A 312 7.25 27.46 -1.18
C ALA A 312 6.92 26.65 0.09
N ILE A 313 7.05 25.32 0.04
CA ILE A 313 6.78 24.43 1.19
C ILE A 313 8.03 24.10 2.01
N GLU A 314 9.20 24.68 1.70
CA GLU A 314 10.48 24.34 2.35
C GLU A 314 10.37 24.49 3.88
N ASP A 315 9.80 25.62 4.31
CA ASP A 315 9.60 26.02 5.71
C ASP A 315 8.46 25.27 6.42
N LYS A 316 7.62 24.51 5.69
CA LYS A 316 6.50 23.76 6.28
C LYS A 316 6.98 22.46 6.92
N LYS A 317 6.60 22.26 8.19
CA LYS A 317 6.95 21.08 9.00
C LYS A 317 6.29 19.79 8.50
N HIS A 318 4.98 19.84 8.27
CA HIS A 318 4.18 18.68 7.88
C HIS A 318 3.89 18.72 6.38
N LYS A 319 4.50 17.82 5.59
CA LYS A 319 4.29 17.78 4.15
C LYS A 319 4.35 16.38 3.54
N ILE A 320 3.46 16.12 2.58
CA ILE A 320 3.46 14.91 1.73
C ILE A 320 3.69 15.33 0.29
N TYR A 321 4.54 14.59 -0.41
CA TYR A 321 4.76 14.75 -1.85
C TYR A 321 4.35 13.46 -2.55
N ILE A 322 3.40 13.53 -3.47
CA ILE A 322 2.89 12.41 -4.26
C ILE A 322 3.29 12.66 -5.71
N ASP A 323 4.27 11.90 -6.21
CA ASP A 323 4.66 11.99 -7.62
C ASP A 323 3.82 11.05 -8.49
N CYS A 324 2.82 11.61 -9.16
CA CYS A 324 1.92 10.86 -10.01
C CYS A 324 2.58 10.29 -11.27
N ALA A 325 3.73 10.82 -11.71
CA ALA A 325 4.46 10.24 -12.85
C ALA A 325 4.99 8.83 -12.52
N LYS A 326 5.46 8.61 -11.29
CA LYS A 326 5.89 7.28 -10.84
C LYS A 326 4.73 6.31 -10.71
N ILE A 327 3.59 6.79 -10.21
CA ILE A 327 2.37 5.99 -10.05
C ILE A 327 1.79 5.60 -11.42
N ALA A 328 1.70 6.54 -12.37
CA ALA A 328 1.14 6.32 -13.70
C ALA A 328 2.03 5.47 -14.64
N ASN A 329 3.32 5.30 -14.28
CA ASN A 329 4.24 4.42 -15.01
C ASN A 329 4.14 2.94 -14.58
N ALA A 330 3.33 2.61 -13.57
CA ALA A 330 3.08 1.24 -13.16
C ALA A 330 2.42 0.44 -14.29
N ARG A 331 2.92 -0.78 -14.52
CA ARG A 331 2.38 -1.68 -15.57
C ARG A 331 1.13 -2.42 -15.11
N ASN A 332 1.05 -2.73 -13.81
CA ASN A 332 -0.02 -3.51 -13.18
C ASN A 332 -0.62 -2.75 -12.00
N GLN A 333 -1.87 -3.06 -11.64
CA GLN A 333 -2.57 -2.45 -10.50
C GLN A 333 -1.83 -2.68 -9.17
N SER A 334 -1.24 -3.86 -8.96
CA SER A 334 -0.43 -4.12 -7.76
C SER A 334 0.78 -3.20 -7.65
N ASP A 335 1.37 -2.82 -8.78
CA ASP A 335 2.53 -1.93 -8.83
C ASP A 335 2.08 -0.48 -8.65
N LEU A 336 0.87 -0.13 -9.11
CA LEU A 336 0.23 1.16 -8.85
C LEU A 336 -0.01 1.33 -7.34
N THR A 337 -0.66 0.36 -6.69
CA THR A 337 -0.90 0.37 -5.23
C THR A 337 0.41 0.45 -4.45
N LYS A 338 1.44 -0.32 -4.82
CA LYS A 338 2.77 -0.24 -4.19
C LYS A 338 3.43 1.12 -4.38
N SER A 339 3.32 1.70 -5.57
CA SER A 339 3.90 3.01 -5.89
C SER A 339 3.20 4.11 -5.09
N LEU A 340 1.86 4.11 -5.08
CA LEU A 340 1.07 5.04 -4.27
C LEU A 340 1.41 4.89 -2.78
N ALA A 341 1.39 3.66 -2.25
CA ALA A 341 1.72 3.39 -0.86
C ALA A 341 3.12 3.89 -0.48
N LYS A 342 4.11 3.70 -1.36
CA LYS A 342 5.46 4.22 -1.17
C LYS A 342 5.49 5.76 -1.15
N GLU A 343 4.77 6.42 -2.05
CA GLU A 343 4.68 7.88 -2.13
C GLU A 343 4.00 8.50 -0.89
N VAL A 344 2.99 7.83 -0.30
CA VAL A 344 2.33 8.32 0.94
C VAL A 344 2.94 7.80 2.24
N GLY A 345 3.80 6.78 2.19
CA GLY A 345 4.39 6.17 3.39
C GLY A 345 3.53 5.09 4.05
N TYR A 346 2.60 4.51 3.31
CA TYR A 346 1.72 3.45 3.77
C TYR A 346 2.49 2.11 3.82
N PHE A 347 2.77 1.61 5.03
CA PHE A 347 3.48 0.36 5.27
C PHE A 347 2.92 -0.32 6.54
N PRO A 348 2.75 -1.66 6.57
CA PRO A 348 3.05 -2.65 5.52
C PRO A 348 1.96 -2.77 4.43
N VAL A 349 2.40 -3.07 3.20
CA VAL A 349 1.55 -3.32 2.02
C VAL A 349 1.47 -4.82 1.76
N PHE A 350 0.27 -5.39 1.75
CA PHE A 350 0.05 -6.82 1.49
C PHE A 350 -0.74 -7.01 0.19
N THR A 351 -0.02 -7.21 -0.92
CA THR A 351 -0.67 -7.41 -2.23
C THR A 351 -1.34 -8.78 -2.41
N TRP A 352 -1.07 -9.75 -1.52
CA TRP A 352 -1.70 -11.07 -1.56
C TRP A 352 -3.16 -11.08 -1.07
N MET A 353 -3.61 -10.04 -0.35
CA MET A 353 -5.01 -9.95 0.09
C MET A 353 -5.97 -9.85 -1.11
N VAL A 354 -5.55 -9.23 -2.22
CA VAL A 354 -6.32 -9.17 -3.49
C VAL A 354 -6.48 -10.55 -4.13
N SER A 355 -5.44 -11.38 -4.08
CA SER A 355 -5.49 -12.73 -4.65
C SER A 355 -6.30 -13.70 -3.80
N MET A 356 -6.43 -13.45 -2.49
CA MET A 356 -7.20 -14.31 -1.60
C MET A 356 -8.71 -14.14 -1.76
N THR A 357 -9.21 -12.93 -1.96
CA THR A 357 -10.66 -12.70 -2.15
C THR A 357 -11.17 -13.31 -3.47
N GLY A 358 -10.43 -13.17 -4.57
CA GLY A 358 -10.81 -13.78 -5.86
C GLY A 358 -10.76 -15.32 -5.88
N SER A 359 -9.83 -15.93 -5.14
CA SER A 359 -9.77 -17.38 -4.98
C SER A 359 -10.87 -17.92 -4.06
N ILE A 360 -11.27 -17.15 -3.03
CA ILE A 360 -12.43 -17.49 -2.19
C ILE A 360 -13.71 -17.47 -3.01
N ASP A 361 -13.95 -16.45 -3.84
CA ASP A 361 -15.12 -16.42 -4.73
C ASP A 361 -15.12 -17.61 -5.71
N THR A 362 -13.94 -18.02 -6.18
CA THR A 362 -13.78 -19.19 -7.06
C THR A 362 -14.05 -20.51 -6.33
N ILE A 363 -13.58 -20.66 -5.09
CA ILE A 363 -13.82 -21.86 -4.26
C ILE A 363 -15.28 -21.94 -3.83
N VAL A 364 -15.89 -20.80 -3.47
CA VAL A 364 -17.31 -20.73 -3.13
C VAL A 364 -18.15 -21.03 -4.37
N ALA A 365 -17.81 -20.47 -5.53
CA ALA A 365 -18.47 -20.81 -6.79
C ALA A 365 -18.30 -22.30 -7.16
N ALA A 366 -17.12 -22.88 -6.98
CA ALA A 366 -16.85 -24.29 -7.25
C ALA A 366 -17.61 -25.24 -6.31
N THR A 367 -17.94 -24.80 -5.10
CA THR A 367 -18.60 -25.64 -4.07
C THR A 367 -20.11 -25.40 -3.95
N THR A 368 -20.62 -24.29 -4.49
CA THR A 368 -22.04 -23.90 -4.38
C THR A 368 -22.73 -23.65 -5.73
N GLY A 369 -21.97 -23.54 -6.83
CA GLY A 369 -22.52 -23.18 -8.15
C GLY A 369 -22.95 -21.72 -8.26
N GLN A 370 -22.79 -20.91 -7.21
CA GLN A 370 -23.09 -19.48 -7.22
C GLN A 370 -21.80 -18.67 -7.06
N LYS A 371 -21.58 -17.73 -7.98
CA LYS A 371 -20.54 -16.71 -7.81
C LYS A 371 -20.98 -15.79 -6.68
N THR A 372 -20.23 -15.79 -5.59
CA THR A 372 -20.35 -14.75 -4.58
C THR A 372 -19.60 -13.51 -5.07
N ASN A 373 -20.11 -12.34 -4.70
CA ASN A 373 -19.56 -11.03 -5.09
C ASN A 373 -18.70 -10.47 -3.93
N PHE A 374 -17.91 -11.32 -3.25
CA PHE A 374 -17.10 -10.91 -2.09
C PHE A 374 -15.77 -10.25 -2.49
N SER A 375 -15.39 -10.28 -3.76
CA SER A 375 -14.23 -9.54 -4.26
C SER A 375 -14.43 -8.04 -4.10
N ALA A 376 -13.73 -7.47 -3.11
CA ALA A 376 -13.45 -6.04 -3.08
C ALA A 376 -12.81 -5.66 -4.44
N SER A 377 -13.39 -4.70 -5.15
CA SER A 377 -12.84 -4.26 -6.43
C SER A 377 -11.45 -3.64 -6.20
N PRO A 378 -10.51 -3.76 -7.14
CA PRO A 378 -9.16 -3.17 -7.02
C PRO A 378 -9.14 -1.68 -6.66
N ASP A 379 -10.17 -0.95 -7.10
CA ASP A 379 -10.37 0.48 -6.84
C ASP A 379 -10.58 0.78 -5.34
N SER A 380 -11.12 -0.17 -4.57
CA SER A 380 -11.28 -0.02 -3.11
C SER A 380 -9.94 0.18 -2.38
N GLN A 381 -8.82 -0.37 -2.90
CA GLN A 381 -7.55 -0.30 -2.17
C GLN A 381 -6.87 1.06 -2.24
N ILE A 382 -7.03 1.79 -3.36
CA ILE A 382 -6.51 3.15 -3.48
C ILE A 382 -7.26 4.05 -2.49
N LYS A 383 -8.60 3.91 -2.44
CA LYS A 383 -9.45 4.59 -1.47
C LYS A 383 -9.05 4.27 -0.02
N ASP A 384 -8.91 2.99 0.33
CA ASP A 384 -8.46 2.57 1.68
C ASP A 384 -7.13 3.22 2.10
N ILE A 385 -6.15 3.27 1.19
CA ILE A 385 -4.85 3.92 1.45
C ILE A 385 -5.05 5.41 1.69
N LEU A 386 -5.79 6.10 0.81
CA LEU A 386 -6.04 7.53 0.89
C LEU A 386 -6.85 7.90 2.15
N GLU A 387 -7.84 7.10 2.53
CA GLU A 387 -8.60 7.25 3.77
C GLU A 387 -7.70 7.09 5.01
N THR A 388 -6.82 6.08 5.03
CA THR A 388 -5.84 5.91 6.10
C THR A 388 -4.92 7.14 6.22
N VAL A 389 -4.51 7.73 5.10
CA VAL A 389 -3.72 8.97 5.09
C VAL A 389 -4.54 10.14 5.66
N ALA A 390 -5.81 10.28 5.29
CA ALA A 390 -6.68 11.33 5.83
C ALA A 390 -6.84 11.22 7.35
N ILE A 391 -7.03 10.00 7.87
CA ILE A 391 -7.10 9.72 9.32
C ILE A 391 -5.79 10.12 9.99
N ALA A 392 -4.64 9.69 9.46
CA ALA A 392 -3.33 10.01 10.03
C ALA A 392 -3.04 11.52 10.03
N LEU A 393 -3.43 12.25 8.99
CA LEU A 393 -3.28 13.71 8.91
C LEU A 393 -4.19 14.44 9.91
N ARG A 394 -5.44 13.99 10.05
CA ARG A 394 -6.38 14.52 11.05
C ARG A 394 -5.84 14.34 12.47
N ASP A 395 -5.24 13.19 12.77
CA ASP A 395 -4.64 12.92 14.07
C ASP A 395 -3.41 13.80 14.32
N ILE A 396 -2.56 14.05 13.32
CA ILE A 396 -1.45 15.02 13.42
C ILE A 396 -1.97 16.42 13.74
N GLN A 397 -3.00 16.87 13.02
CA GLN A 397 -3.58 18.20 13.24
C GLN A 397 -4.13 18.32 14.66
N ARG A 398 -4.90 17.33 15.13
CA ARG A 398 -5.43 17.28 16.50
C ARG A 398 -4.33 17.30 17.55
N ASN A 399 -3.31 16.47 17.42
CA ASN A 399 -2.19 16.43 18.36
C ASN A 399 -1.42 17.75 18.40
N THR A 400 -1.24 18.40 17.26
CA THR A 400 -0.56 19.71 17.19
C THR A 400 -1.38 20.80 17.88
N VAL A 401 -2.70 20.79 17.72
CA VAL A 401 -3.61 21.71 18.42
C VAL A 401 -3.58 21.45 19.92
N GLN A 402 -3.69 20.19 20.36
CA GLN A 402 -3.69 19.81 21.77
C GLN A 402 -2.35 20.10 22.47
N GLU A 403 -1.22 19.90 21.79
CA GLU A 403 0.08 20.32 22.30
C GLU A 403 0.12 21.85 22.49
N LYS A 404 -0.28 22.63 21.47
CA LYS A 404 -0.28 24.10 21.56
C LYS A 404 -1.21 24.61 22.67
N GLU A 405 -2.42 24.04 22.81
CA GLU A 405 -3.35 24.38 23.89
C GLU A 405 -2.76 24.06 25.27
N GLY A 406 -2.13 22.89 25.45
CA GLY A 406 -1.49 22.52 26.72
C GLY A 406 -0.26 23.37 27.05
N TRP A 407 0.48 23.85 26.04
CA TRP A 407 1.57 24.82 26.22
C TRP A 407 1.04 26.20 26.59
N VAL A 408 -0.04 26.67 25.95
CA VAL A 408 -0.68 27.95 26.27
C VAL A 408 -1.27 27.93 27.68
N GLU A 409 -1.98 26.87 28.07
CA GLU A 409 -2.52 26.72 29.43
C GLU A 409 -1.40 26.69 30.48
N LYS A 410 -0.27 26.02 30.20
CA LYS A 410 0.91 26.05 31.07
C LYS A 410 1.57 27.43 31.13
N MET A 411 1.64 28.13 30.01
CA MET A 411 2.18 29.50 29.93
C MET A 411 1.32 30.46 30.73
N GLU A 412 -0.01 30.39 30.58
CA GLU A 412 -0.98 31.18 31.35
C GLU A 412 -0.90 30.86 32.84
N ARG A 413 -0.76 29.59 33.22
CA ARG A 413 -0.51 29.19 34.61
C ARG A 413 0.80 29.77 35.15
N TRP A 414 1.87 29.71 34.37
CA TRP A 414 3.18 30.27 34.75
C TRP A 414 3.16 31.80 34.86
N LEU A 415 2.46 32.49 33.96
CA LEU A 415 2.24 33.93 34.02
C LEU A 415 1.35 34.32 35.21
N SER A 416 0.34 33.51 35.54
CA SER A 416 -0.52 33.69 36.70
C SER A 416 0.24 33.46 38.00
N ASP A 417 1.09 32.43 38.08
CA ASP A 417 1.99 32.18 39.22
C ASP A 417 3.03 33.30 39.37
N LYS A 418 3.51 33.89 38.27
CA LYS A 418 4.37 35.08 38.31
C LYS A 418 3.64 36.34 38.74
N LYS A 419 2.36 36.51 38.38
CA LYS A 419 1.51 37.61 38.86
C LYS A 419 1.19 37.45 40.35
N LEU A 420 0.86 36.24 40.81
CA LEU A 420 0.67 35.92 42.24
C LEU A 420 1.94 36.19 43.07
N LYS A 421 3.13 35.87 42.53
CA LYS A 421 4.41 36.22 43.17
C LYS A 421 4.79 37.71 43.08
N LYS A 422 4.13 38.49 42.22
CA LYS A 422 4.31 39.95 42.11
C LYS A 422 3.31 40.72 42.98
N GLU A 423 2.15 40.13 43.30
CA GLU A 423 1.13 40.69 44.19
C GLU A 423 1.51 40.62 45.69
N GLU A 424 2.41 39.72 46.11
CA GLU A 424 3.02 39.77 47.45
C GLU A 424 4.16 40.82 47.57
N GLY A 425 4.57 41.45 46.47
CA GLY A 425 5.71 42.38 46.41
C GLY A 425 5.38 43.86 46.19
N GLU A 426 4.18 44.23 45.74
CA GLU A 426 3.89 45.62 45.35
C GLU A 426 2.55 46.14 45.93
N ARG A 427 2.52 46.38 47.24
CA ARG A 427 1.77 47.52 47.80
C ARG A 427 2.62 48.78 47.62
N MET A 428 2.58 49.39 46.43
CA MET A 428 2.60 50.85 46.22
C MET A 428 2.74 51.18 44.72
N LYS A 429 1.92 52.15 44.31
CA LYS A 429 1.86 52.86 43.01
C LYS A 429 1.14 52.13 41.87
N GLY A 430 -0.10 52.57 41.66
CA GLY A 430 -0.80 52.40 40.39
C GLY A 430 -0.21 53.28 39.29
N ASP A 431 -0.48 52.94 38.04
CA ASP A 431 -1.48 53.65 37.24
C ASP A 431 -1.84 52.81 36.01
N GLY A 432 -3.01 53.07 35.43
CA GLY A 432 -3.65 52.22 34.44
C GLY A 432 -3.01 52.21 33.04
N LYS A 433 -3.21 51.08 32.34
CA LYS A 433 -3.63 51.04 30.92
C LYS A 433 -4.06 49.61 30.57
N LYS A 434 -5.37 49.42 30.39
CA LYS A 434 -5.92 48.26 29.66
C LYS A 434 -5.59 48.49 28.18
N GLY A 435 -4.56 47.81 27.69
CA GLY A 435 -4.39 47.55 26.27
C GLY A 435 -5.08 46.21 25.98
N GLU A 436 -6.05 46.24 25.09
CA GLU A 436 -6.58 45.06 24.41
C GLU A 436 -5.41 44.45 23.61
N GLU A 437 -4.75 43.45 24.17
CA GLU A 437 -3.84 42.59 23.42
C GLU A 437 -4.70 41.67 22.57
N GLY A 438 -4.72 41.97 21.27
CA GLY A 438 -5.41 41.20 20.26
C GLY A 438 -5.04 39.72 20.33
N GLU A 439 -6.04 38.89 20.14
CA GLU A 439 -5.96 37.46 19.90
C GLU A 439 -4.91 37.19 18.81
N GLY A 440 -3.68 36.89 19.24
CA GLY A 440 -2.61 36.50 18.35
C GLY A 440 -3.01 35.19 17.69
N LEU A 441 -3.43 35.26 16.43
CA LEU A 441 -3.73 34.14 15.54
C LEU A 441 -2.71 33.03 15.75
N VAL A 442 -3.11 31.97 16.45
CA VAL A 442 -2.33 30.74 16.58
C VAL A 442 -2.19 30.19 15.16
N GLN A 443 -1.04 30.43 14.54
CA GLN A 443 -0.74 29.93 13.20
C GLN A 443 -0.87 28.40 13.23
N ARG A 444 -1.97 27.90 12.64
CA ARG A 444 -2.26 26.46 12.58
C ARG A 444 -1.22 25.84 11.66
N ASP A 445 -0.43 24.90 12.19
CA ASP A 445 0.59 24.17 11.41
C ASP A 445 -0.12 23.08 10.58
N ILE A 446 -0.89 23.53 9.58
CA ILE A 446 -1.72 22.68 8.71
C ILE A 446 -0.79 21.92 7.73
N PRO A 447 -0.96 20.59 7.60
CA PRO A 447 -0.20 19.80 6.62
C PRO A 447 -0.40 20.28 5.18
N VAL A 448 0.66 20.21 4.37
CA VAL A 448 0.60 20.51 2.94
C VAL A 448 0.81 19.24 2.12
N ILE A 449 -0.13 18.93 1.23
CA ILE A 449 -0.06 17.80 0.31
C ILE A 449 0.19 18.34 -1.09
N VAL A 450 1.24 17.85 -1.72
CA VAL A 450 1.57 18.17 -3.10
C VAL A 450 1.32 16.96 -3.97
N ILE A 451 0.39 17.10 -4.92
CA ILE A 451 0.11 16.09 -5.95
C ILE A 451 0.81 16.56 -7.23
N ASP A 452 2.03 16.07 -7.44
CA ASP A 452 2.88 16.47 -8.55
C ASP A 452 2.65 15.60 -9.79
N ASN A 453 2.84 16.17 -10.98
CA ASN A 453 2.59 15.52 -12.26
C ASN A 453 1.17 14.94 -12.41
N TYR A 454 0.16 15.61 -11.85
CA TYR A 454 -1.24 15.19 -11.93
C TYR A 454 -1.70 15.16 -13.39
N MET A 455 -2.41 14.09 -13.79
CA MET A 455 -2.85 13.86 -15.18
C MET A 455 -1.71 13.85 -16.21
N CYS A 456 -0.52 13.36 -15.84
CA CYS A 456 0.59 13.17 -16.78
C CYS A 456 0.28 12.19 -17.92
N ARG A 457 -0.69 11.28 -17.72
CA ARG A 457 -1.23 10.34 -18.72
C ARG A 457 -2.75 10.26 -18.61
N GLU A 458 -3.45 10.19 -19.74
CA GLU A 458 -4.92 10.17 -19.77
C GLU A 458 -5.54 8.81 -19.42
N LYS A 459 -4.79 7.70 -19.57
CA LYS A 459 -5.33 6.33 -19.44
C LYS A 459 -5.82 5.94 -18.03
N ASN A 460 -5.41 6.65 -16.98
CA ASN A 460 -5.74 6.32 -15.59
C ASN A 460 -6.83 7.25 -15.02
N THR A 461 -7.96 7.41 -15.72
CA THR A 461 -9.04 8.33 -15.34
C THR A 461 -9.53 8.11 -13.91
N LEU A 462 -9.70 6.85 -13.51
CA LEU A 462 -10.16 6.44 -12.18
C LEU A 462 -9.23 6.95 -11.05
N LEU A 463 -7.91 6.77 -11.20
CA LEU A 463 -6.93 7.28 -10.23
C LEU A 463 -7.00 8.81 -10.09
N TRP A 464 -7.19 9.52 -11.21
CA TRP A 464 -7.27 10.98 -11.20
C TRP A 464 -8.53 11.48 -10.50
N GLU A 465 -9.66 10.80 -10.70
CA GLU A 465 -10.94 11.08 -10.04
C GLU A 465 -10.83 10.80 -8.54
N GLU A 466 -10.30 9.64 -8.12
CA GLU A 466 -10.15 9.28 -6.71
C GLU A 466 -9.21 10.23 -5.94
N LEU A 467 -8.09 10.65 -6.55
CA LEU A 467 -7.19 11.64 -5.94
C LEU A 467 -7.86 13.02 -5.80
N ALA A 468 -8.70 13.40 -6.75
CA ALA A 468 -9.43 14.67 -6.71
C ALA A 468 -10.54 14.64 -5.65
N GLU A 469 -11.33 13.56 -5.58
CA GLU A 469 -12.35 13.36 -4.53
C GLU A 469 -11.72 13.34 -3.13
N TRP A 470 -10.62 12.60 -2.96
CA TRP A 470 -9.89 12.57 -1.70
C TRP A 470 -9.33 13.95 -1.30
N ALA A 471 -8.77 14.69 -2.25
CA ALA A 471 -8.29 16.04 -2.01
C ALA A 471 -9.43 16.98 -1.60
N ALA A 472 -10.61 16.85 -2.21
CA ALA A 472 -11.79 17.63 -1.84
C ALA A 472 -12.19 17.35 -0.38
N LEU A 473 -12.25 16.06 0.01
CA LEU A 473 -12.55 15.67 1.39
C LEU A 473 -11.58 16.27 2.42
N LEU A 474 -10.30 16.38 2.09
CA LEU A 474 -9.31 16.98 3.00
C LEU A 474 -9.51 18.49 3.19
N ILE A 475 -9.88 19.20 2.12
CA ILE A 475 -10.14 20.64 2.15
C ILE A 475 -11.48 20.95 2.83
N GLU A 476 -12.54 20.21 2.52
CA GLU A 476 -13.85 20.39 3.14
C GLU A 476 -13.86 20.15 4.64
N ASN A 477 -12.96 19.29 5.14
CA ASN A 477 -12.79 19.01 6.57
C ASN A 477 -11.66 19.84 7.23
N ASP A 478 -11.12 20.85 6.55
CA ASP A 478 -10.00 21.70 7.01
C ASP A 478 -8.75 20.91 7.48
N ILE A 479 -8.49 19.73 6.91
CA ILE A 479 -7.41 18.83 7.35
C ILE A 479 -6.05 19.26 6.80
N ALA A 480 -5.99 19.62 5.51
CA ALA A 480 -4.71 19.90 4.82
C ALA A 480 -4.88 20.84 3.63
N HIS A 481 -3.82 21.60 3.31
CA HIS A 481 -3.72 22.28 2.02
C HIS A 481 -3.36 21.29 0.91
N VAL A 482 -4.06 21.34 -0.22
CA VAL A 482 -3.75 20.50 -1.38
C VAL A 482 -3.29 21.36 -2.56
N VAL A 483 -2.07 21.08 -3.03
CA VAL A 483 -1.45 21.72 -4.19
C VAL A 483 -1.36 20.71 -5.33
N PHE A 484 -2.09 20.95 -6.42
CA PHE A 484 -1.99 20.18 -7.65
C PHE A 484 -0.98 20.82 -8.61
N VAL A 485 -0.03 20.04 -9.11
CA VAL A 485 0.88 20.47 -10.18
C VAL A 485 0.59 19.65 -11.42
N SER A 486 0.26 20.33 -12.53
CA SER A 486 -0.03 19.65 -13.79
C SER A 486 0.47 20.41 -15.01
N SER A 487 0.72 19.68 -16.09
CA SER A 487 0.95 20.23 -17.43
C SER A 487 -0.28 20.17 -18.33
N ASN A 488 -1.36 19.52 -17.89
CA ASN A 488 -2.54 19.30 -18.71
C ASN A 488 -3.57 20.42 -18.48
N ALA A 489 -4.02 21.07 -19.56
CA ALA A 489 -5.05 22.11 -19.50
C ALA A 489 -6.44 21.59 -19.07
N SER A 490 -6.68 20.27 -19.16
CA SER A 490 -7.97 19.63 -18.84
C SER A 490 -8.22 19.45 -17.34
N VAL A 491 -7.23 19.71 -16.49
CA VAL A 491 -7.29 19.49 -15.03
C VAL A 491 -8.43 20.26 -14.36
N MET A 492 -8.67 21.50 -14.81
CA MET A 492 -9.72 22.36 -14.28
C MET A 492 -11.11 21.71 -14.38
N LYS A 493 -11.36 20.87 -15.40
CA LYS A 493 -12.64 20.17 -15.56
C LYS A 493 -12.81 19.05 -14.54
N THR A 494 -11.75 18.29 -14.27
CA THR A 494 -11.79 17.17 -13.32
C THR A 494 -11.85 17.66 -11.88
N LEU A 495 -11.00 18.63 -11.52
CA LEU A 495 -11.07 19.27 -10.20
C LEU A 495 -12.39 20.04 -10.00
N GLY A 496 -12.89 20.64 -11.10
CA GLY A 496 -14.24 21.18 -11.28
C GLY A 496 -15.36 20.31 -10.72
N LYS A 497 -15.30 19.02 -11.04
CA LYS A 497 -16.29 18.03 -10.63
C LYS A 497 -16.14 17.64 -9.16
N ALA A 498 -14.90 17.50 -8.69
CA ALA A 498 -14.61 17.05 -7.33
C ALA A 498 -14.95 18.11 -6.27
N LEU A 499 -14.72 19.39 -6.56
CA LEU A 499 -15.05 20.51 -5.67
C LEU A 499 -15.99 21.48 -6.38
N SER A 500 -17.26 21.12 -6.48
CA SER A 500 -18.28 21.91 -7.16
C SER A 500 -18.64 23.18 -6.37
N GLY A 501 -18.60 24.34 -7.03
CA GLY A 501 -19.11 25.61 -6.46
C GLY A 501 -18.07 26.51 -5.79
N LYS A 502 -16.79 26.12 -5.76
CA LYS A 502 -15.68 26.96 -5.27
C LYS A 502 -14.71 27.36 -6.38
N THR A 503 -14.13 28.56 -6.28
CA THR A 503 -13.09 29.04 -7.20
C THR A 503 -11.73 28.49 -6.79
N TYR A 504 -10.89 28.10 -7.76
CA TYR A 504 -9.54 27.59 -7.51
C TYR A 504 -8.49 28.71 -7.50
N ALA A 505 -7.52 28.61 -6.60
CA ALA A 505 -6.33 29.46 -6.64
C ALA A 505 -5.38 28.91 -7.71
N ASN A 506 -5.23 29.59 -8.84
CA ASN A 506 -4.38 29.12 -9.96
C ASN A 506 -3.14 30.00 -10.13
N ILE A 507 -1.98 29.35 -10.27
CA ILE A 507 -0.72 29.94 -10.73
C ILE A 507 -0.36 29.28 -12.05
N ALA A 508 -0.37 30.06 -13.13
CA ALA A 508 0.06 29.60 -14.44
C ALA A 508 1.51 30.04 -14.69
N LEU A 509 2.41 29.07 -14.76
CA LEU A 509 3.80 29.27 -15.13
C LEU A 509 3.95 29.22 -16.65
N SER A 510 4.39 30.32 -17.23
CA SER A 510 4.80 30.44 -18.62
C SER A 510 6.32 30.31 -18.76
N ASP A 511 6.80 30.25 -19.99
CA ASP A 511 8.23 30.37 -20.25
C ASP A 511 8.74 31.72 -19.69
N SER A 512 9.94 31.71 -19.08
CA SER A 512 10.54 32.90 -18.49
C SER A 512 10.91 33.90 -19.60
N PRO A 513 10.73 35.22 -19.41
CA PRO A 513 11.23 36.21 -20.36
C PRO A 513 12.75 36.10 -20.51
N PRO A 514 13.31 36.49 -21.67
CA PRO A 514 14.74 36.31 -21.98
C PRO A 514 15.65 37.01 -20.96
N GLU A 515 15.22 38.15 -20.41
CA GLU A 515 15.94 38.90 -19.38
C GLU A 515 16.13 38.07 -18.10
N LYS A 516 15.05 37.45 -17.60
CA LYS A 516 15.11 36.57 -16.41
C LYS A 516 15.86 35.27 -16.67
N ALA A 517 15.76 34.74 -17.89
CA ALA A 517 16.52 33.57 -18.30
C ALA A 517 18.04 33.85 -18.27
N MET A 518 18.45 35.04 -18.72
CA MET A 518 19.83 35.50 -18.66
C MET A 518 20.31 35.68 -17.21
N GLU A 519 19.50 36.34 -16.37
CA GLU A 519 19.82 36.54 -14.96
C GLU A 519 20.07 35.20 -14.24
N PHE A 520 19.26 34.19 -14.53
CA PHE A 520 19.46 32.83 -14.00
C PHE A 520 20.81 32.22 -14.42
N VAL A 521 21.18 32.34 -15.70
CA VAL A 521 22.44 31.79 -16.22
C VAL A 521 23.64 32.52 -15.59
N VAL A 522 23.61 33.85 -15.52
CA VAL A 522 24.67 34.67 -14.92
C VAL A 522 24.84 34.37 -13.43
N LYS A 523 23.74 34.19 -12.69
CA LYS A 523 23.77 33.84 -11.26
C LYS A 523 24.39 32.46 -11.00
N GLN A 524 24.23 31.52 -11.94
CA GLN A 524 24.75 30.16 -11.83
C GLN A 524 26.19 29.97 -12.28
N LEU A 525 26.62 30.73 -13.30
CA LEU A 525 27.96 30.64 -13.89
C LEU A 525 28.92 31.75 -13.40
N GLY A 526 28.39 32.77 -12.73
CA GLY A 526 29.12 33.93 -12.24
C GLY A 526 29.13 35.11 -13.24
N LYS A 527 29.35 36.32 -12.71
CA LYS A 527 29.30 37.59 -13.47
C LYS A 527 30.32 37.70 -14.63
N GLN A 528 31.30 36.80 -14.70
CA GLN A 528 32.32 36.81 -15.75
C GLN A 528 31.76 36.43 -17.13
N VAL A 529 30.64 35.69 -17.18
CA VAL A 529 30.02 35.24 -18.42
C VAL A 529 29.07 36.29 -19.02
N GLU A 530 28.72 37.33 -18.26
CA GLU A 530 27.81 38.41 -18.69
C GLU A 530 28.38 39.27 -19.83
N GLN A 531 29.69 39.20 -20.06
CA GLN A 531 30.39 39.96 -21.10
C GLN A 531 30.41 39.29 -22.47
N ASP A 532 29.94 38.04 -22.59
CA ASP A 532 29.90 37.31 -23.86
C ASP A 532 28.62 37.65 -24.65
N PRO A 533 28.71 38.36 -25.79
CA PRO A 533 27.55 38.70 -26.60
C PRO A 533 26.86 37.46 -27.19
N GLN A 534 27.60 36.37 -27.41
CA GLN A 534 27.05 35.13 -27.98
C GLN A 534 26.11 34.43 -27.00
N LEU A 535 26.34 34.60 -25.70
CA LEU A 535 25.50 34.04 -24.65
C LEU A 535 24.07 34.58 -24.72
N VAL A 536 23.90 35.87 -25.05
CA VAL A 536 22.58 36.52 -25.16
C VAL A 536 21.76 35.88 -26.25
N ASP A 537 22.35 35.70 -27.43
CA ASP A 537 21.68 35.08 -28.57
C ASP A 537 21.36 33.60 -28.28
N ILE A 538 22.30 32.85 -27.68
CA ILE A 538 22.11 31.44 -27.29
C ILE A 538 20.97 31.28 -26.28
N VAL A 539 20.94 32.11 -25.23
CA VAL A 539 19.88 32.05 -24.21
C VAL A 539 18.53 32.45 -24.80
N SER A 540 18.50 33.42 -25.71
CA SER A 540 17.27 33.78 -26.43
C SER A 540 16.75 32.62 -27.30
N ALA A 541 17.67 31.87 -27.93
CA ALA A 541 17.36 30.73 -28.80
C ALA A 541 16.95 29.47 -28.03
N LEU A 542 17.56 29.20 -26.87
CA LEU A 542 17.12 28.17 -25.92
C LEU A 542 15.73 28.50 -25.36
N GLY A 543 15.51 29.77 -25.05
CA GLY A 543 14.33 30.32 -24.41
C GLY A 543 14.29 30.11 -22.90
N GLY A 544 13.22 30.59 -22.27
CA GLY A 544 13.11 30.66 -20.80
C GLY A 544 12.69 29.38 -20.09
N ARG A 545 12.89 28.20 -20.66
CA ARG A 545 12.51 26.93 -20.00
C ARG A 545 13.57 26.48 -19.03
N PHE A 546 13.18 26.28 -17.77
CA PHE A 546 14.10 25.89 -16.71
C PHE A 546 14.95 24.69 -17.06
N THR A 547 14.34 23.61 -17.58
CA THR A 547 15.06 22.37 -17.85
C THR A 547 16.13 22.52 -18.93
N GLU A 548 15.89 23.36 -19.94
CA GLU A 548 16.86 23.60 -21.01
C GLU A 548 17.98 24.52 -20.52
N LEU A 549 17.64 25.56 -19.75
CA LEU A 549 18.61 26.45 -19.11
C LEU A 549 19.50 25.72 -18.09
N GLU A 550 18.92 24.84 -17.29
CA GLU A 550 19.65 24.01 -16.32
C GLU A 550 20.60 23.05 -17.03
N ALA A 551 20.13 22.37 -18.09
CA ALA A 551 20.98 21.49 -18.90
C ALA A 551 22.14 22.26 -19.53
N PHE A 552 21.89 23.48 -20.04
CA PHE A 552 22.91 24.36 -20.59
C PHE A 552 23.93 24.78 -19.53
N VAL A 553 23.49 25.27 -18.37
CA VAL A 553 24.34 25.66 -17.24
C VAL A 553 25.19 24.49 -16.74
N GLN A 554 24.61 23.29 -16.63
CA GLN A 554 25.36 22.11 -16.20
C GLN A 554 26.49 21.76 -17.17
N LYS A 555 26.27 21.85 -18.48
CA LYS A 555 27.31 21.63 -19.49
C LYS A 555 28.44 22.66 -19.42
N MET A 556 28.08 23.93 -19.25
CA MET A 556 29.05 25.01 -19.05
C MET A 556 29.91 24.77 -17.79
N LYS A 557 29.29 24.32 -16.69
CA LYS A 557 30.02 23.95 -15.46
C LYS A 557 30.96 22.74 -15.65
N MET A 558 30.72 21.91 -16.66
CA MET A 558 31.62 20.82 -17.07
C MET A 558 32.75 21.29 -18.00
N ASN A 559 33.04 22.59 -18.05
CA ASN A 559 34.05 23.23 -18.91
C ASN A 559 33.79 23.09 -20.42
N MET A 560 32.52 22.93 -20.83
CA MET A 560 32.12 23.03 -22.23
C MET A 560 31.92 24.50 -22.61
N ASP A 561 32.23 24.89 -23.85
CA ASP A 561 31.94 26.24 -24.34
C ASP A 561 30.44 26.43 -24.65
N ALA A 562 29.96 27.68 -24.61
CA ALA A 562 28.54 28.01 -24.75
C ALA A 562 27.96 27.56 -26.09
N GLN A 563 28.72 27.74 -27.18
CA GLN A 563 28.27 27.38 -28.51
C GLN A 563 28.16 25.85 -28.66
N SER A 564 29.16 25.09 -28.22
CA SER A 564 29.14 23.63 -28.25
C SER A 564 28.04 23.06 -27.35
N ALA A 565 27.86 23.62 -26.15
CA ALA A 565 26.80 23.19 -25.24
C ALA A 565 25.41 23.40 -25.86
N PHE A 566 25.19 24.54 -26.51
CA PHE A 566 23.97 24.83 -27.25
C PHE A 566 23.76 23.87 -28.43
N GLU A 567 24.78 23.69 -29.28
CA GLU A 567 24.72 22.80 -30.45
C GLU A 567 24.42 21.35 -30.06
N GLU A 568 24.97 20.86 -28.95
CA GLU A 568 24.69 19.52 -28.47
C GLU A 568 23.25 19.39 -27.94
N ILE A 569 22.71 20.43 -27.27
CA ILE A 569 21.30 20.46 -26.85
C ILE A 569 20.39 20.45 -28.10
N VAL A 570 20.66 21.31 -29.08
CA VAL A 570 19.91 21.36 -30.36
C VAL A 570 19.96 20.03 -31.08
N THR A 571 21.13 19.40 -31.16
CA THR A 571 21.32 18.09 -31.81
C THR A 571 20.53 16.99 -31.10
N ARG A 572 20.53 16.98 -29.77
CA ARG A 572 19.72 16.05 -28.99
C ARG A 572 18.22 16.27 -29.24
N THR A 573 17.75 17.51 -29.18
CA THR A 573 16.34 17.84 -29.43
C THR A 573 15.94 17.50 -30.86
N LEU A 574 16.83 17.69 -31.84
CA LEU A 574 16.62 17.28 -33.23
C LEU A 574 16.38 15.78 -33.36
N ILE A 575 17.18 14.95 -32.68
CA ILE A 575 17.02 13.49 -32.65
C ILE A 575 15.69 13.10 -32.01
N GLU A 576 15.31 13.76 -30.92
CA GLU A 576 14.02 13.53 -30.25
C GLU A 576 12.84 13.88 -31.18
N ILE A 577 12.88 15.03 -31.86
CA ILE A 577 11.83 15.43 -32.81
C ILE A 577 11.79 14.49 -34.02
N ARG A 578 12.93 14.04 -34.54
CA ARG A 578 12.98 13.03 -35.62
C ARG A 578 12.31 11.73 -35.20
N LYS A 579 12.64 11.25 -34.00
CA LYS A 579 12.11 9.99 -33.46
C LYS A 579 10.62 10.05 -33.16
N TYR A 580 10.14 11.13 -32.55
CA TYR A 580 8.74 11.20 -32.08
C TYR A 580 7.83 11.90 -33.08
N GLY A 581 8.29 12.95 -33.76
CA GLY A 581 7.48 13.75 -34.67
C GLY A 581 7.17 13.07 -36.01
N PHE A 582 8.05 12.19 -36.49
CA PHE A 582 7.95 11.54 -37.81
C PHE A 582 7.77 10.01 -37.72
N ASP A 583 7.37 9.49 -36.56
CA ASP A 583 7.01 8.08 -36.42
C ASP A 583 5.54 7.85 -36.81
N ASN A 584 5.27 6.73 -37.48
CA ASN A 584 3.96 6.34 -37.98
C ASN A 584 3.06 5.69 -36.91
N THR A 585 3.57 5.48 -35.70
CA THR A 585 2.80 4.83 -34.61
C THR A 585 1.86 5.77 -33.84
N PHE A 586 1.94 7.09 -34.09
CA PHE A 586 1.18 8.10 -33.35
C PHE A 586 -0.19 8.44 -33.98
N GLU A 587 -0.99 9.25 -33.28
CA GLU A 587 -2.31 9.73 -33.73
C GLU A 587 -2.22 10.79 -34.87
N TRP A 588 -1.01 11.10 -35.34
CA TRP A 588 -0.74 11.99 -36.47
C TRP A 588 0.20 11.33 -37.49
N THR A 589 0.19 11.82 -38.72
CA THR A 589 1.10 11.34 -39.77
C THR A 589 2.35 12.22 -39.88
N PRO A 590 3.49 11.69 -40.38
CA PRO A 590 4.69 12.49 -40.63
C PRO A 590 4.43 13.70 -41.54
N ILE A 591 3.55 13.55 -42.53
CA ILE A 591 3.12 14.60 -43.46
C ILE A 591 2.40 15.74 -42.73
N GLN A 592 1.50 15.40 -41.79
CA GLN A 592 0.81 16.38 -40.96
C GLN A 592 1.82 17.18 -40.12
N PHE A 593 2.78 16.49 -39.49
CA PHE A 593 3.79 17.17 -38.67
C PHE A 593 4.75 18.02 -39.52
N TRP A 594 5.23 17.51 -40.66
CA TRP A 594 6.08 18.26 -41.58
C TRP A 594 5.44 19.56 -42.05
N THR A 595 4.15 19.53 -42.38
CA THR A 595 3.39 20.73 -42.80
C THR A 595 3.41 21.80 -41.71
N VAL A 596 3.29 21.39 -40.45
CA VAL A 596 3.37 22.30 -39.29
C VAL A 596 4.78 22.86 -39.13
N VAL A 597 5.81 22.02 -39.24
CA VAL A 597 7.22 22.45 -39.17
C VAL A 597 7.52 23.52 -40.24
N LYS A 598 7.11 23.28 -41.49
CA LYS A 598 7.29 24.21 -42.62
C LYS A 598 6.62 25.56 -42.35
N GLN A 599 5.35 25.53 -41.96
CA GLN A 599 4.59 26.76 -41.70
C GLN A 599 5.10 27.53 -40.47
N LEU A 600 5.59 26.85 -39.43
CA LEU A 600 6.15 27.48 -38.22
C LEU A 600 7.55 28.08 -38.45
N ASN A 601 8.27 27.64 -39.49
CA ASN A 601 9.52 28.26 -39.89
C ASN A 601 9.29 29.54 -40.71
N GLU A 602 8.24 29.58 -41.53
CA GLU A 602 7.86 30.78 -42.30
C GLU A 602 7.19 31.85 -41.42
N LYS A 603 6.36 31.44 -40.47
CA LYS A 603 5.59 32.33 -39.60
C LYS A 603 5.79 31.94 -38.13
N PRO A 604 5.98 32.90 -37.21
CA PRO A 604 6.20 32.59 -35.80
C PRO A 604 4.99 31.91 -35.13
N SER A 605 3.78 32.06 -35.69
CA SER A 605 2.59 31.34 -35.25
C SER A 605 1.60 31.12 -36.39
N ILE A 606 0.88 30.01 -36.36
CA ILE A 606 -0.10 29.61 -37.38
C ILE A 606 -1.52 29.84 -36.85
N ASN A 607 -2.45 30.26 -37.71
CA ASN A 607 -3.86 30.29 -37.36
C ASN A 607 -4.41 28.86 -37.24
N TYR A 608 -4.93 28.52 -36.07
CA TYR A 608 -5.38 27.16 -35.80
C TYR A 608 -6.52 26.71 -36.76
N GLY A 609 -7.44 27.61 -37.09
CA GLY A 609 -8.56 27.29 -37.99
C GLY A 609 -8.11 27.06 -39.42
N GLU A 610 -7.17 27.88 -39.91
CA GLU A 610 -6.60 27.76 -41.26
C GLU A 610 -5.90 26.41 -41.44
N LEU A 611 -5.07 25.99 -40.48
CA LEU A 611 -4.38 24.71 -40.53
C LEU A 611 -5.36 23.52 -40.46
N LYS A 612 -6.33 23.59 -39.54
CA LYS A 612 -7.32 22.53 -39.35
C LYS A 612 -8.12 22.26 -40.63
N TRP A 613 -8.50 23.31 -41.36
CA TRP A 613 -9.28 23.19 -42.58
C TRP A 613 -8.44 23.04 -43.86
N GLY A 614 -7.11 23.02 -43.76
CA GLY A 614 -6.22 22.76 -44.89
C GLY A 614 -6.30 21.32 -45.41
N ASP A 615 -5.81 21.07 -46.62
CA ASP A 615 -5.91 19.78 -47.33
C ASP A 615 -5.28 18.60 -46.56
N VAL A 616 -4.29 18.89 -45.71
CA VAL A 616 -3.56 17.87 -44.93
C VAL A 616 -4.34 17.40 -43.69
N PHE A 617 -5.14 18.26 -43.07
CA PHE A 617 -5.90 17.94 -41.85
C PHE A 617 -7.39 17.70 -42.13
N SER A 618 -7.96 18.26 -43.21
CA SER A 618 -9.33 17.99 -43.66
C SER A 618 -10.40 18.13 -42.56
N GLY A 619 -10.22 19.07 -41.63
CA GLY A 619 -11.12 19.32 -40.50
C GLY A 619 -10.86 18.46 -39.26
N ASN A 620 -9.90 17.53 -39.28
CA ASN A 620 -9.56 16.68 -38.15
C ASN A 620 -8.64 17.41 -37.15
N ASP A 621 -9.09 17.49 -35.90
CA ASP A 621 -8.42 18.16 -34.79
C ASP A 621 -7.64 17.18 -33.88
N VAL A 622 -7.90 15.87 -34.00
CA VAL A 622 -7.22 14.85 -33.19
C VAL A 622 -5.69 14.93 -33.32
N PRO A 623 -5.11 15.04 -34.54
CA PRO A 623 -3.66 15.14 -34.71
C PRO A 623 -3.05 16.37 -34.02
N LEU A 624 -3.71 17.53 -34.09
CA LEU A 624 -3.21 18.77 -33.49
C LEU A 624 -3.18 18.68 -31.96
N LYS A 625 -4.24 18.13 -31.36
CA LYS A 625 -4.26 17.88 -29.91
C LYS A 625 -3.24 16.83 -29.49
N ALA A 626 -3.00 15.81 -30.31
CA ALA A 626 -1.99 14.81 -30.03
C ALA A 626 -0.57 15.39 -30.08
N MET A 627 -0.27 16.25 -31.07
CA MET A 627 1.00 16.97 -31.16
C MET A 627 1.20 17.94 -29.99
N GLU A 628 0.14 18.58 -29.50
CA GLU A 628 0.17 19.41 -28.28
C GLU A 628 0.51 18.55 -27.04
N ARG A 629 -0.13 17.38 -26.89
CA ARG A 629 0.17 16.43 -25.79
C ARG A 629 1.61 15.92 -25.82
N ALA A 630 2.17 15.76 -27.01
CA ALA A 630 3.57 15.38 -27.24
C ALA A 630 4.56 16.54 -27.04
N GLU A 631 4.08 17.76 -26.75
CA GLU A 631 4.88 18.98 -26.62
C GLU A 631 5.69 19.33 -27.88
N LEU A 632 5.24 18.88 -29.04
CA LEU A 632 5.81 19.27 -30.33
C LEU A 632 5.34 20.67 -30.73
N ILE A 633 4.08 20.99 -30.39
CA ILE A 633 3.43 22.28 -30.58
C ILE A 633 2.72 22.76 -29.31
N THR A 634 2.37 24.03 -29.27
CA THR A 634 1.54 24.65 -28.23
C THR A 634 0.32 25.30 -28.89
N ILE A 635 -0.90 25.02 -28.41
CA ILE A 635 -2.12 25.69 -28.87
C ILE A 635 -2.45 26.82 -27.89
N THR A 636 -2.47 28.05 -28.40
CA THR A 636 -2.90 29.21 -27.62
C THR A 636 -4.41 29.37 -27.75
N TYR A 637 -5.07 29.61 -26.62
CA TYR A 637 -6.51 29.78 -26.54
C TYR A 637 -6.84 31.26 -26.31
N LYS A 638 -7.82 31.77 -27.07
CA LYS A 638 -8.35 33.13 -26.91
C LYS A 638 -9.85 33.04 -26.68
N ASN A 639 -10.36 33.53 -25.55
CA ASN A 639 -11.78 33.45 -25.18
C ASN A 639 -12.32 32.00 -25.19
N GLY A 640 -11.54 31.04 -24.68
CA GLY A 640 -11.96 29.63 -24.58
C GLY A 640 -11.94 28.83 -25.89
N ARG A 641 -11.54 29.42 -27.02
CA ARG A 641 -11.35 28.71 -28.30
C ARG A 641 -9.87 28.64 -28.71
N PRO A 642 -9.42 27.55 -29.38
CA PRO A 642 -8.12 27.52 -30.04
C PRO A 642 -7.96 28.69 -31.02
N ASN A 643 -6.83 29.39 -30.95
CA ASN A 643 -6.59 30.61 -31.71
C ASN A 643 -5.36 30.49 -32.62
N SER A 644 -4.18 30.24 -32.04
CA SER A 644 -2.96 30.05 -32.83
C SER A 644 -2.06 28.95 -32.30
N ILE A 645 -1.28 28.37 -33.19
CA ILE A 645 -0.32 27.30 -32.93
C ILE A 645 1.09 27.88 -32.95
N LYS A 646 1.92 27.49 -31.99
CA LYS A 646 3.34 27.82 -31.89
C LYS A 646 4.15 26.52 -31.71
N PRO A 647 5.48 26.54 -31.90
CA PRO A 647 6.31 25.40 -31.52
C PRO A 647 6.15 25.08 -30.03
N GLY A 648 6.32 23.80 -29.70
CA GLY A 648 6.10 23.29 -28.35
C GLY A 648 7.11 23.79 -27.34
N LYS A 649 8.34 24.10 -27.76
CA LYS A 649 9.39 24.75 -26.96
C LYS A 649 10.01 25.90 -27.76
N PRO A 650 10.55 26.95 -27.11
CA PRO A 650 11.29 27.99 -27.82
C PRO A 650 12.45 27.44 -28.68
N ILE A 651 13.23 26.50 -28.14
CA ILE A 651 14.30 25.82 -28.90
C ILE A 651 13.80 25.07 -30.15
N HIS A 652 12.51 24.73 -30.26
CA HIS A 652 12.00 24.09 -31.47
C HIS A 652 12.07 25.02 -32.69
N TYR A 653 12.09 26.35 -32.53
CA TYR A 653 12.30 27.25 -33.67
C TYR A 653 13.65 26.99 -34.34
N THR A 654 14.73 26.84 -33.56
CA THR A 654 16.07 26.57 -34.11
C THR A 654 16.16 25.17 -34.68
N VAL A 655 15.54 24.19 -34.01
CA VAL A 655 15.52 22.79 -34.46
C VAL A 655 14.71 22.63 -35.77
N PHE A 656 13.56 23.30 -35.90
CA PHE A 656 12.76 23.28 -37.13
C PHE A 656 13.50 23.89 -38.30
N ASN A 657 14.21 25.01 -38.08
CA ASN A 657 15.07 25.59 -39.10
C ASN A 657 16.18 24.60 -39.52
N ARG A 658 16.77 23.87 -38.56
CA ARG A 658 17.80 22.85 -38.86
C ARG A 658 17.25 21.62 -39.59
N LEU A 659 16.01 21.22 -39.30
CA LEU A 659 15.31 20.17 -40.07
C LEU A 659 15.10 20.58 -41.53
N LEU A 660 14.76 21.84 -41.77
CA LEU A 660 14.57 22.38 -43.13
C LEU A 660 15.89 22.63 -43.86
N SER A 661 16.96 22.90 -43.11
CA SER A 661 18.31 23.05 -43.66
C SER A 661 18.93 21.73 -44.11
N ASP A 662 18.45 20.59 -43.60
CA ASP A 662 18.83 19.26 -44.10
C ASP A 662 18.12 19.02 -45.44
N THR A 663 18.82 19.30 -46.54
CA THR A 663 18.24 19.29 -47.89
C THR A 663 17.73 17.92 -48.30
N VAL A 664 18.41 16.85 -47.90
CA VAL A 664 18.03 15.47 -48.20
C VAL A 664 16.77 15.08 -47.44
N PHE A 665 16.72 15.36 -46.14
CA PHE A 665 15.53 15.08 -45.32
C PHE A 665 14.33 15.93 -45.78
N ALA A 666 14.53 17.24 -45.95
CA ALA A 666 13.48 18.15 -46.37
C ALA A 666 12.90 17.77 -47.75
N SER A 667 13.77 17.44 -48.71
CA SER A 667 13.32 17.01 -50.05
C SER A 667 12.59 15.67 -50.00
N SER A 668 13.02 14.74 -49.14
CA SER A 668 12.33 13.46 -48.93
C SER A 668 10.91 13.66 -48.38
N MET A 669 10.74 14.56 -47.40
CA MET A 669 9.43 14.90 -46.86
C MET A 669 8.56 15.66 -47.88
N GLU A 670 9.13 16.53 -48.71
CA GLU A 670 8.40 17.18 -49.80
C GLU A 670 7.90 16.17 -50.84
N ILE A 671 8.66 15.10 -51.13
CA ILE A 671 8.18 14.01 -51.98
C ILE A 671 6.93 13.37 -51.36
N GLU A 672 6.99 13.00 -50.07
CA GLU A 672 5.85 12.36 -49.39
C GLU A 672 4.61 13.26 -49.35
N VAL A 673 4.78 14.55 -49.05
CA VAL A 673 3.68 15.53 -49.02
C VAL A 673 3.04 15.68 -50.39
N ASN A 674 3.85 15.88 -51.44
CA ASN A 674 3.33 16.05 -52.80
C ASN A 674 2.69 14.76 -53.34
N MET A 675 3.23 13.58 -52.99
CA MET A 675 2.58 12.30 -53.33
C MET A 675 1.22 12.16 -52.67
N PHE A 676 1.10 12.56 -51.40
CA PHE A 676 -0.16 12.53 -50.68
C PHE A 676 -1.20 13.52 -51.24
N LEU A 677 -0.79 14.77 -51.52
CA LEU A 677 -1.67 15.77 -52.13
C LEU A 677 -2.10 15.35 -53.53
N LYS A 678 -1.16 14.88 -54.37
CA LYS A 678 -1.46 14.32 -55.68
C LYS A 678 -2.51 13.21 -55.60
N LYS A 679 -2.34 12.24 -54.70
CA LYS A 679 -3.30 11.15 -54.52
C LYS A 679 -4.70 11.67 -54.15
N GLN A 680 -4.80 12.65 -53.25
CA GLN A 680 -6.10 13.26 -52.92
C GLN A 680 -6.75 13.94 -54.13
N GLU A 681 -5.96 14.62 -54.96
CA GLU A 681 -6.45 15.27 -56.16
C GLU A 681 -6.88 14.28 -57.24
N GLU A 682 -6.15 13.19 -57.45
CA GLU A 682 -6.53 12.08 -58.31
C GLU A 682 -7.86 11.44 -57.86
N GLU A 683 -8.06 11.24 -56.55
CA GLU A 683 -9.33 10.74 -56.01
C GLU A 683 -10.49 11.74 -56.21
N LYS A 684 -10.23 13.05 -56.05
CA LYS A 684 -11.21 14.11 -56.35
C LYS A 684 -11.54 14.14 -57.85
N MET A 685 -10.54 13.93 -58.72
CA MET A 685 -10.69 13.87 -60.17
C MET A 685 -11.52 12.66 -60.61
N ALA A 686 -11.21 11.46 -60.12
CA ALA A 686 -11.97 10.25 -60.45
C ALA A 686 -13.47 10.36 -60.08
N LYS A 687 -13.78 11.00 -58.94
CA LYS A 687 -15.17 11.29 -58.54
C LYS A 687 -15.84 12.28 -59.49
N LEU A 688 -15.12 13.29 -59.96
CA LEU A 688 -15.66 14.25 -60.94
C LEU A 688 -15.91 13.58 -62.28
N GLU A 689 -15.00 12.73 -62.75
CA GLU A 689 -15.14 11.96 -63.99
C GLU A 689 -16.37 11.05 -63.96
N ASP A 690 -16.56 10.27 -62.89
CA ASP A 690 -17.77 9.45 -62.70
C ASP A 690 -19.05 10.31 -62.69
N THR A 691 -19.04 11.48 -62.05
CA THR A 691 -20.21 12.38 -62.10
C THR A 691 -20.46 12.96 -63.49
N ILE A 692 -19.42 13.29 -64.25
CA ILE A 692 -19.54 13.79 -65.62
C ILE A 692 -20.10 12.69 -66.52
N GLU A 693 -19.58 11.46 -66.40
CA GLU A 693 -20.07 10.29 -67.14
C GLU A 693 -21.55 10.05 -66.86
N ARG A 694 -21.95 9.99 -65.59
CA ARG A 694 -23.37 9.83 -65.20
C ARG A 694 -24.27 10.94 -65.75
N LEU A 695 -23.86 12.20 -65.63
CA LEU A 695 -24.63 13.33 -66.13
C LEU A 695 -24.73 13.33 -67.66
N SER A 696 -23.69 12.86 -68.35
CA SER A 696 -23.69 12.71 -69.80
C SER A 696 -24.61 11.58 -70.28
N ASN A 697 -24.70 10.48 -69.51
CA ASN A 697 -25.53 9.33 -69.82
C ASN A 697 -27.04 9.58 -69.63
N ILE A 698 -27.43 10.51 -68.74
CA ILE A 698 -28.84 10.87 -68.50
C ILE A 698 -29.53 11.41 -69.77
N SER A 699 -28.77 11.92 -70.74
CA SER A 699 -29.32 12.63 -71.89
C SER A 699 -29.21 11.90 -73.22
N GLN A 700 -28.65 10.69 -73.30
CA GLN A 700 -28.58 9.98 -74.59
C GLN A 700 -29.99 9.52 -75.04
N PRO A 701 -30.47 9.84 -76.26
CA PRO A 701 -29.78 10.42 -77.43
C PRO A 701 -30.04 11.93 -77.70
N ASN A 702 -30.68 12.68 -76.79
CA ASN A 702 -31.02 14.09 -76.96
C ASN A 702 -29.97 15.05 -76.35
N ARG A 703 -30.02 16.33 -76.72
CA ARG A 703 -29.16 17.33 -76.07
C ARG A 703 -29.54 17.44 -74.57
N PRO A 704 -28.58 17.43 -73.64
CA PRO A 704 -28.87 17.61 -72.22
C PRO A 704 -29.63 18.92 -71.97
N PRO A 705 -30.55 18.96 -71.00
CA PRO A 705 -31.15 20.20 -70.50
C PRO A 705 -30.08 21.27 -70.20
N ARG A 706 -30.43 22.54 -70.39
CA ARG A 706 -29.47 23.67 -70.24
C ARG A 706 -28.81 23.70 -68.87
N GLU A 707 -29.53 23.29 -67.83
CA GLU A 707 -29.07 23.21 -66.44
C GLU A 707 -28.01 22.11 -66.27
N ILE A 708 -28.18 20.96 -66.91
CA ILE A 708 -27.21 19.86 -66.92
C ILE A 708 -25.97 20.25 -67.74
N GLU A 709 -26.17 20.90 -68.90
CA GLU A 709 -25.08 21.39 -69.73
C GLU A 709 -24.22 22.44 -68.99
N ALA A 710 -24.85 23.38 -68.27
CA ALA A 710 -24.15 24.34 -67.42
C ALA A 710 -23.37 23.67 -66.28
N ARG A 711 -23.96 22.64 -65.65
CA ARG A 711 -23.28 21.85 -64.61
C ARG A 711 -22.09 21.08 -65.16
N ILE A 712 -22.20 20.43 -66.32
CA ILE A 712 -21.10 19.72 -66.96
C ILE A 712 -19.95 20.67 -67.28
N ARG A 713 -20.22 21.86 -67.85
CA ARG A 713 -19.17 22.86 -68.12
C ARG A 713 -18.45 23.28 -66.84
N TYR A 714 -19.18 23.54 -65.75
CA TYR A 714 -18.58 23.86 -64.46
C TYR A 714 -17.67 22.73 -63.94
N LEU A 715 -18.11 21.48 -64.05
CA LEU A 715 -17.31 20.32 -63.62
C LEU A 715 -16.05 20.14 -64.49
N LEU A 716 -16.13 20.38 -65.80
CA LEU A 716 -14.98 20.35 -66.70
C LEU A 716 -13.96 21.44 -66.36
N THR A 717 -14.40 22.68 -66.06
CA THR A 717 -13.49 23.74 -65.59
C THR A 717 -12.78 23.34 -64.30
N LYS A 718 -13.50 22.70 -63.37
CA LYS A 718 -12.91 22.18 -62.13
C LYS A 718 -11.92 21.05 -62.39
N LEU A 719 -12.22 20.15 -63.33
CA LEU A 719 -11.32 19.06 -63.74
C LEU A 719 -10.00 19.62 -64.31
N THR A 720 -10.06 20.64 -65.17
CA THR A 720 -8.85 21.31 -65.68
C THR A 720 -8.01 21.92 -64.55
N SER A 721 -8.65 22.52 -63.53
CA SER A 721 -7.93 23.08 -62.39
C SER A 721 -7.22 22.00 -61.54
N LEU A 722 -7.84 20.83 -61.36
CA LEU A 722 -7.23 19.70 -60.64
C LEU A 722 -6.08 19.09 -61.44
N GLN A 723 -6.24 18.93 -62.76
CA GLN A 723 -5.18 18.41 -63.63
C GLN A 723 -3.92 19.27 -63.55
N LYS A 724 -4.09 20.60 -63.58
CA LYS A 724 -2.97 21.54 -63.42
C LYS A 724 -2.28 21.39 -62.06
N SER A 725 -3.03 21.13 -61.00
CA SER A 725 -2.47 20.94 -59.65
C SER A 725 -1.70 19.63 -59.53
N ILE A 726 -2.20 18.54 -60.12
CA ILE A 726 -1.49 17.24 -60.22
C ILE A 726 -0.17 17.40 -60.96
N GLU A 727 -0.15 18.12 -62.10
CA GLU A 727 1.07 18.40 -62.85
C GLU A 727 2.09 19.21 -62.04
N GLN A 728 1.62 20.15 -61.21
CA GLN A 728 2.48 20.91 -60.30
C GLN A 728 3.09 20.00 -59.23
N HIS A 729 2.30 19.10 -58.64
CA HIS A 729 2.81 18.13 -57.67
C HIS A 729 3.80 17.15 -58.30
N ASP A 730 3.57 16.67 -59.52
CA ASP A 730 4.51 15.80 -60.24
C ASP A 730 5.85 16.49 -60.52
N LEU A 731 5.81 17.76 -60.94
CA LEU A 731 7.01 18.55 -61.14
C LEU A 731 7.76 18.78 -59.83
N ALA A 732 7.05 19.08 -58.74
CA ALA A 732 7.65 19.23 -57.41
C ALA A 732 8.31 17.93 -56.92
N ILE A 733 7.65 16.77 -57.12
CA ILE A 733 8.21 15.44 -56.80
C ILE A 733 9.48 15.20 -57.60
N LYS A 734 9.47 15.51 -58.90
CA LYS A 734 10.65 15.32 -59.77
C LYS A 734 11.83 16.17 -59.29
N ASN A 735 11.60 17.46 -59.05
CA ASN A 735 12.64 18.37 -58.56
C ASN A 735 13.19 17.92 -57.20
N ALA A 736 12.33 17.51 -56.28
CA ALA A 736 12.76 17.02 -54.96
C ALA A 736 13.58 15.72 -55.07
N LYS A 737 13.22 14.80 -55.97
CA LYS A 737 14.02 13.58 -56.25
C LYS A 737 15.41 13.91 -56.80
N GLU A 738 15.50 14.91 -57.68
CA GLU A 738 16.78 15.39 -58.21
C GLU A 738 17.68 15.96 -57.10
N ILE A 739 17.10 16.73 -56.16
CA ILE A 739 17.83 17.26 -55.00
C ILE A 739 18.31 16.14 -54.08
N VAL A 740 17.44 15.16 -53.75
CA VAL A 740 17.84 14.00 -52.94
C VAL A 740 19.00 13.25 -53.60
N ALA A 741 18.94 13.02 -54.92
CA ALA A 741 20.02 12.32 -55.63
C ALA A 741 21.33 13.14 -55.70
N ARG A 742 21.24 14.47 -55.77
CA ARG A 742 22.41 15.36 -55.88
C ARG A 742 23.10 15.58 -54.54
N ASP A 743 22.33 15.85 -53.49
CA ASP A 743 22.84 16.25 -52.18
C ASP A 743 23.11 15.05 -51.26
N TRP A 744 22.75 13.83 -51.68
CA TRP A 744 23.14 12.61 -50.98
C TRP A 744 24.65 12.37 -51.13
N THR A 745 25.40 12.73 -50.09
CA THR A 745 26.81 12.38 -49.94
C THR A 745 26.98 11.38 -48.81
N GLU A 746 27.58 10.22 -49.08
CA GLU A 746 28.16 9.40 -48.01
C GLU A 746 29.26 10.25 -47.35
N PHE A 747 29.11 10.57 -46.06
CA PHE A 747 30.23 11.02 -45.26
C PHE A 747 31.23 9.85 -45.14
N ILE A 748 32.10 9.71 -46.14
CA ILE A 748 33.34 8.96 -46.02
C ILE A 748 34.42 9.94 -45.57
N ARG A 749 34.44 10.17 -44.25
CA ARG A 749 35.56 10.48 -43.33
C ARG A 749 35.21 11.54 -42.29
#